data_AF-A0A8T7JJG0-F1
#
_entry.id   AF-A0A8T7JJG0-F1
#
_cell.length_a   1.000
_cell.length_b   1.000
_cell.length_c   1.000
_cell.angle_alpha   90.00
_cell.angle_beta   90.00
_cell.angle_gamma   90.00
#
_symmetry.space_group_name_H-M   'P 1'
#
loop_
_entity.id
_entity.type
_entity.pdbx_description
1 polymer ?
#
loop_
_entity_poly.entity_id
_entity_poly.type
_entity_poly.pdbx_seq_one_letter_code
_entity_poly.pdbx_strand_id
1 'polypeptide(L)'
;MFSYKLGFQASLLASAIALTGCGSDSDSSSNDNGPGAGREGTAVSGLSISAKGGSSTLGRGGSGGNIDIYKTNSPANLNIVKQGNIDASYTLPAQTPEFGTNPVTITETQTIELVTDSILPGAGTLYMVPNHYRLYRSTGEGMLTSEANEVTGLTVNADVTLFLPANNGSSSARLYFDKDIQNNGTITTVNGSIASRVDLYLYPAAYYGSGDINLKGETANQYRQSGGDIYITAYTIQNSGLFNTSGANKSSENTTGNGGGNAGVISLSAEVFIENTGELRANGGHSDSDSGTNGADITLNAMAVINTGSINSNSGTGTTSNYSSNSSDIALNAARDIINTGTISSLGANAIDSGNAGRGGDIRFYLSDNEFLALDQRIINTGDLLVTGGSITGDSSGRAGYGGYIGISKEEPDEERNAPLVFEISGNLNADGGSSIHASSYAGNGGSIDIENWDYPTSSAETFLIGYDSINTSGGNGIYAGSAGDIEILFEDYREDRSGYYMPTVSGAIYNDVDLISQGGSTIATEQPEGEPQQTGSGNDGGYVQILADNYSAYLTPGKVNVTNSGVISVNGGNSFDNSSRSTAEGGEVYIGASHNVVIDNTINMFGGNDDHVAAAGEGSNHSGSNAGSLNVYSIYGKTNIDSAINGQGGKGDRIGGHGGFVSVNSKQTATINGSINLSGANTVESEVDGIETDGGDAGQLMVVSESMDSKLNATLVATAGTGDATSEERIVYVDADCLSNNCQQPGPR
;
A
#
# COMPACT_ATOMS: atom_id res chain seq x y z
N MET A 1 29.18 31.89 -15.01
CA MET A 1 28.59 33.24 -14.93
C MET A 1 28.68 33.91 -16.31
N PHE A 2 27.72 33.61 -17.18
CA PHE A 2 27.35 34.41 -18.36
C PHE A 2 25.85 34.21 -18.50
N SER A 3 25.11 35.30 -18.29
CA SER A 3 23.66 35.37 -18.34
C SER A 3 23.25 35.56 -19.80
N TYR A 4 22.57 34.56 -20.39
CA TYR A 4 21.75 34.77 -21.56
C TYR A 4 20.30 34.89 -21.08
N LYS A 5 19.78 36.12 -21.16
CA LYS A 5 18.35 36.41 -21.11
C LYS A 5 17.69 35.71 -22.29
N LEU A 6 16.98 34.61 -22.05
CA LEU A 6 15.95 34.13 -22.96
C LEU A 6 14.80 35.14 -22.91
N GLY A 7 14.64 35.89 -24.00
CA GLY A 7 13.46 36.72 -24.22
C GLY A 7 12.33 35.83 -24.69
N PHE A 8 11.61 35.20 -23.75
CA PHE A 8 10.44 34.39 -24.05
C PHE A 8 9.18 35.24 -23.79
N GLN A 9 8.50 35.67 -24.86
CA GLN A 9 7.11 36.10 -24.80
C GLN A 9 6.22 34.86 -24.96
N ALA A 10 6.14 34.02 -23.93
CA ALA A 10 4.94 33.21 -23.77
C ALA A 10 3.84 34.17 -23.34
N SER A 11 2.69 34.16 -24.02
CA SER A 11 1.47 34.74 -23.46
C SER A 11 1.10 33.91 -22.23
N LEU A 12 1.64 34.31 -21.08
CA LEU A 12 1.22 33.87 -19.75
C LEU A 12 -0.25 34.25 -19.60
N LEU A 13 -1.17 33.38 -20.03
CA LEU A 13 -2.42 33.27 -19.31
C LEU A 13 -2.08 32.56 -18.01
N ALA A 14 -2.17 33.31 -16.90
CA ALA A 14 -2.30 32.73 -15.57
C ALA A 14 -3.40 31.68 -15.63
N SER A 15 -3.01 30.41 -15.69
CA SER A 15 -3.93 29.29 -15.84
C SER A 15 -4.39 28.93 -14.44
N ALA A 16 -5.47 29.55 -13.98
CA ALA A 16 -6.23 29.01 -12.89
C ALA A 16 -6.80 27.66 -13.37
N ILE A 17 -6.27 26.56 -12.86
CA ILE A 17 -6.97 25.28 -12.93
C ILE A 17 -8.13 25.43 -11.94
N ALA A 18 -9.25 25.95 -12.44
CA ALA A 18 -10.48 26.08 -11.68
C ALA A 18 -11.26 24.79 -11.85
N LEU A 19 -11.31 23.98 -10.80
CA LEU A 19 -12.26 22.89 -10.69
C LEU A 19 -13.36 23.30 -9.72
N THR A 20 -14.61 23.22 -10.18
CA THR A 20 -15.77 23.46 -9.35
C THR A 20 -16.09 22.20 -8.54
N GLY A 21 -15.58 22.12 -7.31
CA GLY A 21 -16.15 21.25 -6.29
C GLY A 21 -17.46 21.85 -5.79
N CYS A 22 -18.60 21.50 -6.40
CA CYS A 22 -19.89 21.75 -5.77
C CYS A 22 -20.07 20.73 -4.64
N GLY A 23 -19.59 21.08 -3.45
CA GLY A 23 -20.07 20.47 -2.22
C GLY A 23 -21.60 20.62 -2.18
N SER A 24 -22.31 19.50 -2.18
CA SER A 24 -23.76 19.49 -2.05
C SER A 24 -24.13 19.84 -0.61
N ASP A 25 -24.41 21.12 -0.38
CA ASP A 25 -25.31 21.54 0.70
C ASP A 25 -26.69 20.91 0.44
N SER A 26 -27.15 20.06 1.36
CA SER A 26 -28.58 19.79 1.49
C SER A 26 -28.96 19.72 2.96
N ASP A 27 -29.61 20.79 3.41
CA ASP A 27 -30.46 20.81 4.59
C ASP A 27 -31.45 19.63 4.54
N SER A 28 -31.35 18.68 5.48
CA SER A 28 -32.54 18.01 5.99
C SER A 28 -32.36 17.49 7.41
N SER A 29 -33.30 17.90 8.25
CA SER A 29 -33.47 17.47 9.63
C SER A 29 -34.00 16.03 9.72
N SER A 30 -33.21 15.09 10.21
CA SER A 30 -33.71 13.89 10.91
C SER A 30 -32.60 13.20 11.69
N ASN A 31 -32.94 12.71 12.89
CA ASN A 31 -32.07 12.04 13.83
C ASN A 31 -31.52 10.70 13.29
N ASP A 32 -30.41 10.72 12.57
CA ASP A 32 -29.56 9.53 12.37
C ASP A 32 -28.14 9.86 12.84
N ASN A 33 -27.67 9.14 13.86
CA ASN A 33 -26.35 9.33 14.48
C ASN A 33 -25.28 8.53 13.72
N GLY A 34 -24.94 8.96 12.51
CA GLY A 34 -23.76 8.49 11.78
C GLY A 34 -23.34 9.52 10.70
N PRO A 35 -22.09 10.01 10.67
CA PRO A 35 -21.65 11.01 9.70
C PRO A 35 -21.54 10.48 8.25
N GLY A 36 -21.79 9.19 8.00
CA GLY A 36 -21.82 8.59 6.65
C GLY A 36 -23.09 8.84 5.83
N ALA A 37 -24.12 9.51 6.36
CA ALA A 37 -25.41 9.67 5.69
C ALA A 37 -25.43 10.64 4.47
N GLY A 38 -24.28 11.11 3.99
CA GLY A 38 -24.19 12.26 3.07
C GLY A 38 -23.62 12.01 1.66
N ARG A 39 -22.95 10.89 1.37
CA ARG A 39 -22.41 10.62 0.02
C ARG A 39 -23.24 9.56 -0.70
N GLU A 40 -23.84 9.94 -1.82
CA GLU A 40 -24.50 8.99 -2.72
C GLU A 40 -23.48 7.96 -3.24
N GLY A 41 -23.89 6.69 -3.32
CA GLY A 41 -23.04 5.58 -3.77
C GLY A 41 -23.74 4.23 -3.58
N THR A 42 -23.17 3.14 -4.08
CA THR A 42 -23.65 1.78 -3.75
C THR A 42 -22.71 1.20 -2.71
N ALA A 43 -23.24 0.69 -1.60
CA ALA A 43 -22.43 -0.01 -0.62
C ALA A 43 -21.76 -1.23 -1.26
N VAL A 44 -20.44 -1.33 -1.17
CA VAL A 44 -19.71 -2.50 -1.66
C VAL A 44 -19.71 -3.56 -0.57
N SER A 45 -20.08 -4.80 -0.91
CA SER A 45 -20.14 -5.90 0.07
C SER A 45 -18.77 -6.55 0.22
N GLY A 46 -18.32 -6.75 1.47
CA GLY A 46 -17.11 -7.52 1.77
C GLY A 46 -15.82 -6.72 1.94
N LEU A 47 -15.91 -5.41 2.11
CA LEU A 47 -14.73 -4.55 2.32
C LEU A 47 -14.08 -4.82 3.68
N SER A 48 -12.75 -4.94 3.68
CA SER A 48 -11.95 -5.11 4.88
C SER A 48 -10.58 -4.45 4.76
N ILE A 49 -10.06 -3.98 5.89
CA ILE A 49 -8.63 -3.74 6.11
C ILE A 49 -8.07 -4.99 6.80
N SER A 50 -7.06 -5.63 6.21
CA SER A 50 -6.65 -6.97 6.61
C SER A 50 -5.13 -7.16 6.67
N ALA A 51 -4.61 -7.52 7.85
CA ALA A 51 -3.22 -7.86 8.11
C ALA A 51 -3.12 -9.30 8.64
N LYS A 52 -3.24 -10.30 7.74
CA LYS A 52 -3.36 -11.73 8.10
C LYS A 52 -2.05 -12.50 7.93
N GLY A 53 -1.68 -13.26 8.95
CA GLY A 53 -0.59 -14.22 8.83
C GLY A 53 -0.92 -15.34 7.84
N GLY A 54 0.08 -15.81 7.11
CA GLY A 54 -0.09 -16.92 6.16
C GLY A 54 -0.37 -18.24 6.89
N SER A 55 -1.12 -19.13 6.25
CA SER A 55 -1.41 -20.47 6.78
C SER A 55 -0.30 -21.47 6.46
N SER A 56 -0.08 -22.43 7.36
CA SER A 56 0.90 -23.50 7.18
C SER A 56 0.30 -24.84 6.79
N THR A 57 0.94 -25.58 5.88
CA THR A 57 0.53 -26.96 5.57
C THR A 57 0.98 -27.93 6.65
N LEU A 58 2.23 -27.77 7.11
CA LEU A 58 2.91 -28.43 8.23
C LEU A 58 3.92 -27.40 8.76
N GLY A 59 4.28 -27.35 10.05
CA GLY A 59 5.14 -26.29 10.58
C GLY A 59 4.37 -25.06 11.09
N ARG A 60 4.96 -23.85 11.05
CA ARG A 60 4.44 -22.66 11.76
C ARG A 60 3.68 -21.69 10.84
N GLY A 61 2.48 -21.29 11.25
CA GLY A 61 1.68 -20.21 10.66
C GLY A 61 2.31 -18.82 10.87
N GLY A 62 1.92 -17.84 10.07
CA GLY A 62 2.36 -16.45 10.21
C GLY A 62 1.64 -15.72 11.32
N SER A 63 2.28 -14.76 11.99
CA SER A 63 1.57 -13.88 12.94
C SER A 63 0.66 -12.89 12.19
N GLY A 64 -0.43 -12.46 12.81
CA GLY A 64 -1.19 -11.28 12.38
C GLY A 64 -0.34 -10.01 12.48
N GLY A 65 -0.73 -8.96 11.76
CA GLY A 65 0.01 -7.70 11.67
C GLY A 65 -0.62 -6.58 12.48
N ASN A 66 -0.23 -5.34 12.25
CA ASN A 66 -0.81 -4.20 12.94
C ASN A 66 -1.74 -3.43 12.00
N ILE A 67 -2.90 -3.03 12.51
CA ILE A 67 -3.81 -2.07 11.86
C ILE A 67 -3.95 -0.89 12.81
N ASP A 68 -3.39 0.23 12.42
CA ASP A 68 -3.18 1.42 13.22
C ASP A 68 -3.92 2.60 12.59
N ILE A 69 -4.98 3.09 13.25
CA ILE A 69 -5.79 4.21 12.78
C ILE A 69 -5.70 5.34 13.79
N TYR A 70 -4.97 6.39 13.45
CA TYR A 70 -4.70 7.52 14.32
C TYR A 70 -5.20 8.82 13.73
N LYS A 71 -5.80 9.61 14.62
CA LYS A 71 -6.13 10.98 14.33
C LYS A 71 -5.75 11.89 15.49
N THR A 72 -4.89 12.86 15.23
CA THR A 72 -4.47 13.85 16.22
C THR A 72 -4.55 15.25 15.64
N ASN A 73 -5.05 16.20 16.42
CA ASN A 73 -4.87 17.64 16.18
C ASN A 73 -5.37 18.27 14.85
N SER A 74 -5.98 17.53 13.91
CA SER A 74 -6.61 18.05 12.69
C SER A 74 -8.15 18.09 12.82
N PRO A 75 -8.85 19.20 12.49
CA PRO A 75 -10.31 19.30 12.66
C PRO A 75 -11.15 18.49 11.67
N ALA A 76 -10.61 18.08 10.52
CA ALA A 76 -11.34 17.32 9.51
C ALA A 76 -11.69 15.91 10.02
N ASN A 77 -12.88 15.37 9.73
CA ASN A 77 -13.18 13.98 10.10
C ASN A 77 -12.36 12.98 9.25
N LEU A 78 -12.01 11.84 9.86
CA LEU A 78 -11.51 10.67 9.14
C LEU A 78 -12.66 9.67 8.98
N ASN A 79 -13.12 9.49 7.75
CA ASN A 79 -14.22 8.58 7.42
C ASN A 79 -13.69 7.37 6.65
N ILE A 80 -13.81 6.18 7.24
CA ILE A 80 -13.48 4.88 6.66
C ILE A 80 -14.80 4.14 6.42
N VAL A 81 -15.29 4.17 5.19
CA VAL A 81 -16.69 3.83 4.88
C VAL A 81 -16.86 2.86 3.72
N LYS A 82 -17.87 1.99 3.82
CA LYS A 82 -18.24 0.98 2.82
C LYS A 82 -18.96 1.54 1.59
N GLN A 83 -19.43 2.78 1.66
CA GLN A 83 -20.26 3.41 0.63
C GLN A 83 -19.83 4.84 0.34
N GLY A 84 -19.82 5.19 -0.95
CA GLY A 84 -19.64 6.54 -1.45
C GLY A 84 -19.11 6.48 -2.88
N ASN A 85 -19.32 7.56 -3.63
CA ASN A 85 -18.66 7.75 -4.92
C ASN A 85 -17.47 8.69 -4.74
N ILE A 86 -16.34 8.36 -5.39
CA ILE A 86 -15.18 9.24 -5.53
C ILE A 86 -15.27 9.96 -6.87
N ASP A 87 -15.13 11.28 -6.87
CA ASP A 87 -15.04 12.07 -8.08
C ASP A 87 -13.59 12.23 -8.53
N ALA A 88 -13.13 11.30 -9.35
CA ALA A 88 -11.81 11.38 -9.98
C ALA A 88 -11.78 12.26 -11.24
N SER A 89 -12.81 13.09 -11.48
CA SER A 89 -12.83 13.96 -12.65
C SER A 89 -11.77 15.06 -12.56
N TYR A 90 -11.26 15.43 -13.73
CA TYR A 90 -10.24 16.44 -13.85
C TYR A 90 -10.43 17.26 -15.12
N THR A 91 -9.85 18.45 -15.13
CA THR A 91 -9.79 19.31 -16.31
C THR A 91 -8.38 19.85 -16.42
N LEU A 92 -7.78 19.67 -17.60
CA LEU A 92 -6.46 20.20 -17.91
C LEU A 92 -6.60 21.44 -18.81
N PRO A 93 -5.64 22.38 -18.74
CA PRO A 93 -5.60 23.51 -19.65
C PRO A 93 -5.52 23.04 -21.10
N ALA A 94 -6.34 23.62 -21.98
CA ALA A 94 -6.30 23.31 -23.41
C ALA A 94 -4.90 23.57 -23.97
N GLN A 95 -4.38 22.61 -24.73
CA GLN A 95 -3.07 22.68 -25.36
C GLN A 95 -3.22 22.66 -26.89
N THR A 96 -2.32 23.33 -27.59
CA THR A 96 -2.19 23.24 -29.05
C THR A 96 -0.72 23.13 -29.39
N PRO A 97 -0.28 22.06 -30.08
CA PRO A 97 1.13 21.88 -30.41
C PRO A 97 1.69 23.06 -31.22
N GLU A 98 2.80 23.62 -30.77
CA GLU A 98 3.61 24.59 -31.49
C GLU A 98 4.92 23.94 -31.94
N PHE A 99 5.27 24.05 -33.21
CA PHE A 99 6.50 23.42 -33.75
C PHE A 99 7.59 24.42 -34.18
N GLY A 100 7.32 25.73 -34.09
CA GLY A 100 8.30 26.79 -34.39
C GLY A 100 8.54 27.06 -35.87
N THR A 101 9.69 27.66 -36.17
CA THR A 101 10.04 28.19 -37.49
C THR A 101 10.69 27.17 -38.43
N ASN A 102 11.27 26.09 -37.88
CA ASN A 102 11.91 25.02 -38.64
C ASN A 102 11.44 23.63 -38.16
N PRO A 103 10.14 23.33 -38.25
CA PRO A 103 9.60 22.04 -37.81
C PRO A 103 9.96 20.91 -38.77
N VAL A 104 9.96 19.68 -38.25
CA VAL A 104 10.08 18.46 -39.07
C VAL A 104 8.96 17.46 -38.78
N THR A 105 8.49 16.80 -39.84
CA THR A 105 7.54 15.69 -39.75
C THR A 105 8.19 14.43 -40.32
N ILE A 106 8.25 13.37 -39.53
CA ILE A 106 8.73 12.05 -39.92
C ILE A 106 7.54 11.29 -40.51
N THR A 107 7.57 11.09 -41.83
CA THR A 107 6.48 10.47 -42.59
C THR A 107 6.78 9.06 -43.06
N GLU A 108 8.03 8.63 -42.93
CA GLU A 108 8.51 7.28 -43.23
C GLU A 108 9.54 6.85 -42.18
N THR A 109 9.64 5.54 -41.96
CA THR A 109 10.61 4.98 -41.00
C THR A 109 12.03 5.33 -41.42
N GLN A 110 12.77 5.99 -40.53
CA GLN A 110 14.12 6.45 -40.83
C GLN A 110 15.05 6.45 -39.62
N THR A 111 16.34 6.32 -39.90
CA THR A 111 17.42 6.45 -38.94
C THR A 111 18.14 7.77 -39.13
N ILE A 112 18.26 8.55 -38.04
CA ILE A 112 18.98 9.82 -38.06
C ILE A 112 20.49 9.56 -38.20
N GLU A 113 21.15 10.30 -39.08
CA GLU A 113 22.59 10.19 -39.29
C GLU A 113 23.35 10.87 -38.14
N LEU A 114 24.38 10.21 -37.59
CA LEU A 114 25.34 10.84 -36.68
C LEU A 114 26.55 11.34 -37.47
N VAL A 115 26.62 12.64 -37.69
CA VAL A 115 27.69 13.27 -38.49
C VAL A 115 28.86 13.61 -37.58
N THR A 116 30.01 12.99 -37.86
CA THR A 116 31.25 13.12 -37.06
C THR A 116 32.36 13.86 -37.79
N ASP A 117 32.27 13.94 -39.12
CA ASP A 117 33.16 14.77 -39.92
C ASP A 117 32.63 16.20 -40.00
N SER A 118 33.42 17.11 -40.56
CA SER A 118 32.99 18.50 -40.78
C SER A 118 32.21 18.68 -42.08
N ILE A 119 31.70 17.60 -42.68
CA ILE A 119 31.01 17.64 -43.96
C ILE A 119 29.51 17.74 -43.70
N LEU A 120 28.90 18.81 -44.20
CA LEU A 120 27.46 18.98 -44.11
C LEU A 120 26.76 17.94 -45.01
N PRO A 121 25.76 17.20 -44.49
CA PRO A 121 24.97 16.28 -45.31
C PRO A 121 24.24 17.01 -46.46
N GLY A 122 23.73 16.24 -47.42
CA GLY A 122 22.89 16.77 -48.50
C GLY A 122 21.70 17.57 -47.95
N ALA A 123 21.26 18.60 -48.69
CA ALA A 123 20.12 19.43 -48.28
C ALA A 123 18.87 18.57 -48.02
N GLY A 124 18.16 18.84 -46.92
CA GLY A 124 16.99 18.09 -46.46
C GLY A 124 17.30 16.93 -45.53
N THR A 125 18.54 16.43 -45.50
CA THR A 125 18.93 15.30 -44.62
C THR A 125 18.88 15.71 -43.15
N LEU A 126 18.26 14.87 -42.32
CA LEU A 126 18.27 15.03 -40.87
C LEU A 126 19.51 14.38 -40.26
N TYR A 127 20.15 15.07 -39.34
CA TYR A 127 21.35 14.60 -38.68
C TYR A 127 21.47 15.10 -37.24
N MET A 128 22.31 14.42 -36.48
CA MET A 128 22.77 14.80 -35.15
C MET A 128 24.29 14.94 -35.16
N VAL A 129 24.82 15.78 -34.28
CA VAL A 129 26.26 16.00 -34.10
C VAL A 129 26.66 15.59 -32.68
N PRO A 130 27.77 14.86 -32.49
CA PRO A 130 28.25 14.48 -31.15
C PRO A 130 28.40 15.68 -30.21
N ASN A 131 27.89 15.56 -28.99
CA ASN A 131 27.92 16.54 -27.90
C ASN A 131 27.21 17.88 -28.17
N HIS A 132 26.38 17.96 -29.23
CA HIS A 132 25.62 19.18 -29.57
C HIS A 132 24.13 19.08 -29.26
N TYR A 133 23.62 17.92 -28.85
CA TYR A 133 22.28 17.68 -28.27
C TYR A 133 21.07 18.28 -29.01
N ARG A 134 21.17 18.53 -30.31
CA ARG A 134 20.08 19.02 -31.17
C ARG A 134 19.86 18.10 -32.36
N LEU A 135 18.65 18.12 -32.90
CA LEU A 135 18.35 17.57 -34.22
C LEU A 135 18.52 18.69 -35.25
N TYR A 136 19.19 18.39 -36.36
CA TYR A 136 19.42 19.33 -37.44
C TYR A 136 18.81 18.83 -38.75
N ARG A 137 18.43 19.75 -39.62
CA ARG A 137 18.08 19.53 -41.02
C ARG A 137 19.03 20.32 -41.90
N SER A 138 19.81 19.63 -42.72
CA SER A 138 20.80 20.30 -43.57
C SER A 138 20.11 21.21 -44.57
N THR A 139 20.60 22.45 -44.70
CA THR A 139 20.21 23.37 -45.78
C THR A 139 21.07 23.16 -47.04
N GLY A 140 22.08 22.30 -46.99
CA GLY A 140 23.08 22.10 -48.05
C GLY A 140 24.20 23.15 -48.07
N GLU A 141 24.09 24.20 -47.25
CA GLU A 141 25.09 25.25 -47.11
C GLU A 141 25.30 25.63 -45.62
N GLY A 142 26.43 26.24 -45.29
CA GLY A 142 26.73 26.68 -43.93
C GLY A 142 27.45 25.65 -43.04
N MET A 143 27.46 25.91 -41.72
CA MET A 143 28.10 25.04 -40.73
C MET A 143 27.11 24.00 -40.19
N LEU A 144 27.63 22.83 -39.79
CA LEU A 144 26.85 21.73 -39.21
C LEU A 144 25.94 22.15 -38.06
N THR A 145 26.39 23.06 -37.20
CA THR A 145 25.68 23.48 -35.99
C THR A 145 25.08 24.88 -36.11
N SER A 146 24.84 25.34 -37.34
CA SER A 146 24.14 26.60 -37.59
C SER A 146 22.72 26.56 -37.05
N GLU A 147 22.27 27.62 -36.38
CA GLU A 147 20.88 27.77 -35.90
C GLU A 147 19.85 27.61 -37.03
N ALA A 148 20.21 28.02 -38.26
CA ALA A 148 19.33 27.85 -39.43
C ALA A 148 19.07 26.38 -39.79
N ASN A 149 19.92 25.46 -39.34
CA ASN A 149 19.74 24.02 -39.52
C ASN A 149 19.01 23.39 -38.32
N GLU A 150 18.90 24.05 -37.17
CA GLU A 150 18.32 23.48 -35.94
C GLU A 150 16.82 23.24 -36.12
N VAL A 151 16.38 22.01 -35.85
CA VAL A 151 14.96 21.64 -35.87
C VAL A 151 14.31 22.17 -34.60
N THR A 152 13.28 23.00 -34.76
CA THR A 152 12.62 23.64 -33.62
C THR A 152 11.61 22.73 -32.94
N GLY A 153 10.89 21.90 -33.69
CA GLY A 153 9.88 20.96 -33.20
C GLY A 153 9.75 19.72 -34.10
N LEU A 154 9.17 18.64 -33.56
CA LEU A 154 9.16 17.32 -34.19
C LEU A 154 7.75 16.71 -34.18
N THR A 155 7.32 16.18 -35.32
CA THR A 155 6.16 15.29 -35.42
C THR A 155 6.59 13.93 -35.95
N VAL A 156 6.23 12.84 -35.29
CA VAL A 156 6.36 11.47 -35.81
C VAL A 156 4.98 10.95 -36.16
N ASN A 157 4.73 10.62 -37.43
CA ASN A 157 3.42 10.13 -37.86
C ASN A 157 3.15 8.72 -37.32
N ALA A 158 1.88 8.34 -37.26
CA ALA A 158 1.48 6.97 -36.97
C ALA A 158 2.12 5.96 -37.94
N ASP A 159 2.34 4.74 -37.46
CA ASP A 159 2.95 3.63 -38.20
C ASP A 159 4.38 3.87 -38.70
N VAL A 160 5.06 4.91 -38.20
CA VAL A 160 6.42 5.29 -38.57
C VAL A 160 7.35 5.17 -37.37
N THR A 161 8.58 4.66 -37.58
CA THR A 161 9.61 4.56 -36.55
C THR A 161 10.76 5.53 -36.80
N LEU A 162 11.10 6.35 -35.81
CA LEU A 162 12.29 7.20 -35.77
C LEU A 162 13.38 6.53 -34.94
N PHE A 163 14.53 6.24 -35.57
CA PHE A 163 15.71 5.71 -34.89
C PHE A 163 16.74 6.82 -34.61
N LEU A 164 17.06 7.04 -33.34
CA LEU A 164 18.00 8.06 -32.87
C LEU A 164 19.37 7.45 -32.50
N PRO A 165 20.49 7.92 -33.08
CA PRO A 165 21.82 7.48 -32.67
C PRO A 165 22.24 8.13 -31.34
N ALA A 166 23.17 7.49 -30.63
CA ALA A 166 23.82 8.10 -29.47
C ALA A 166 24.65 9.31 -29.93
N ASN A 167 24.36 10.48 -29.39
CA ASN A 167 25.11 11.72 -29.63
C ASN A 167 25.76 12.27 -28.36
N ASN A 168 25.58 11.63 -27.21
CA ASN A 168 26.26 11.95 -25.96
C ASN A 168 27.07 10.72 -25.52
N GLY A 169 28.33 10.69 -25.94
CA GLY A 169 29.16 9.49 -25.86
C GLY A 169 28.52 8.33 -26.64
N SER A 170 28.70 7.11 -26.14
CA SER A 170 28.15 5.89 -26.73
C SER A 170 26.89 5.36 -26.03
N SER A 171 26.39 6.05 -25.00
CA SER A 171 25.34 5.52 -24.12
C SER A 171 23.99 6.21 -24.27
N SER A 172 23.93 7.45 -24.77
CA SER A 172 22.68 8.21 -24.78
C SER A 172 22.44 9.05 -26.04
N ALA A 173 21.18 9.12 -26.45
CA ALA A 173 20.63 10.07 -27.40
C ALA A 173 19.96 11.20 -26.62
N ARG A 174 20.52 12.41 -26.70
CA ARG A 174 20.02 13.60 -26.01
C ARG A 174 19.60 14.66 -27.02
N LEU A 175 18.37 15.16 -26.88
CA LEU A 175 17.78 16.16 -27.77
C LEU A 175 17.06 17.25 -26.98
N TYR A 176 17.41 18.50 -27.28
CA TYR A 176 16.67 19.68 -26.84
C TYR A 176 15.92 20.28 -28.02
N PHE A 177 14.65 20.60 -27.82
CA PHE A 177 13.82 21.31 -28.78
C PHE A 177 13.35 22.64 -28.17
N ASP A 178 13.35 23.71 -28.96
CA ASP A 178 12.78 24.99 -28.55
C ASP A 178 11.24 24.92 -28.45
N LYS A 179 10.65 23.95 -29.16
CA LYS A 179 9.21 23.77 -29.34
C LYS A 179 8.82 22.31 -29.10
N ASP A 180 7.61 21.94 -29.51
CA ASP A 180 6.97 20.72 -29.05
C ASP A 180 7.40 19.47 -29.82
N ILE A 181 7.24 18.32 -29.16
CA ILE A 181 7.28 17.00 -29.79
C ILE A 181 5.86 16.44 -29.82
N GLN A 182 5.40 16.04 -31.00
CA GLN A 182 4.22 15.20 -31.18
C GLN A 182 4.62 13.82 -31.71
N ASN A 183 4.51 12.79 -30.88
CA ASN A 183 4.80 11.40 -31.24
C ASN A 183 3.52 10.60 -31.43
N ASN A 184 3.10 10.37 -32.68
CA ASN A 184 2.00 9.47 -33.00
C ASN A 184 2.49 8.09 -33.49
N GLY A 185 3.80 7.91 -33.70
CA GLY A 185 4.43 6.70 -34.23
C GLY A 185 5.27 5.96 -33.19
N THR A 186 6.53 5.66 -33.50
CA THR A 186 7.47 5.08 -32.53
C THR A 186 8.78 5.84 -32.53
N ILE A 187 9.28 6.22 -31.37
CA ILE A 187 10.66 6.70 -31.17
C ILE A 187 11.46 5.59 -30.49
N THR A 188 12.64 5.28 -31.04
CA THR A 188 13.59 4.32 -30.47
C THR A 188 15.02 4.81 -30.72
N THR A 189 15.99 4.22 -30.04
CA THR A 189 17.40 4.46 -30.29
C THR A 189 18.01 3.39 -31.20
N VAL A 190 19.12 3.72 -31.86
CA VAL A 190 19.92 2.78 -32.66
C VAL A 190 20.65 1.83 -31.72
N ASN A 191 20.55 0.53 -32.00
CA ASN A 191 21.21 -0.49 -31.20
C ASN A 191 22.71 -0.57 -31.52
N GLY A 192 23.55 0.06 -30.70
CA GLY A 192 25.02 0.03 -30.85
C GLY A 192 25.76 -0.85 -29.84
N SER A 193 25.08 -1.34 -28.80
CA SER A 193 25.69 -2.03 -27.65
C SER A 193 25.07 -3.41 -27.44
N ILE A 194 25.89 -4.38 -27.07
CA ILE A 194 25.43 -5.73 -26.73
C ILE A 194 24.88 -5.83 -25.29
N ALA A 195 25.14 -4.82 -24.44
CA ALA A 195 24.87 -4.88 -23.00
C ALA A 195 23.61 -4.12 -22.58
N SER A 196 23.37 -2.94 -23.16
CA SER A 196 22.22 -2.09 -22.83
C SER A 196 21.74 -1.35 -24.07
N ARG A 197 20.46 -1.01 -24.13
CA ARG A 197 19.93 -0.09 -25.15
C ARG A 197 20.48 1.30 -24.87
N VAL A 198 20.56 2.13 -25.91
CA VAL A 198 20.95 3.54 -25.75
C VAL A 198 19.79 4.29 -25.09
N ASP A 199 20.11 5.09 -24.07
CA ASP A 199 19.17 5.91 -23.31
C ASP A 199 18.63 7.06 -24.17
N LEU A 200 17.43 7.54 -23.84
CA LEU A 200 16.78 8.66 -24.51
C LEU A 200 16.50 9.80 -23.53
N TYR A 201 17.03 10.98 -23.83
CA TYR A 201 16.76 12.22 -23.11
C TYR A 201 16.10 13.23 -24.05
N LEU A 202 14.85 13.58 -23.77
CA LEU A 202 14.08 14.57 -24.52
C LEU A 202 13.77 15.79 -23.65
N TYR A 203 14.09 16.97 -24.18
CA TYR A 203 13.78 18.25 -23.56
C TYR A 203 12.97 19.14 -24.52
N PRO A 204 11.68 18.82 -24.77
CA PRO A 204 10.81 19.67 -25.56
C PRO A 204 10.15 20.76 -24.71
N ALA A 205 9.52 21.75 -25.35
CA ALA A 205 8.65 22.68 -24.65
C ALA A 205 7.40 21.95 -24.10
N ALA A 206 6.68 21.19 -24.94
CA ALA A 206 5.66 20.23 -24.52
C ALA A 206 5.81 18.88 -25.26
N TYR A 207 5.37 17.80 -24.63
CA TYR A 207 5.32 16.46 -25.24
C TYR A 207 3.88 15.97 -25.38
N TYR A 208 3.51 15.56 -26.60
CA TYR A 208 2.23 14.94 -26.93
C TYR A 208 2.47 13.58 -27.58
N GLY A 209 2.18 12.49 -26.86
CA GLY A 209 2.39 11.13 -27.33
C GLY A 209 1.09 10.36 -27.44
N SER A 210 0.73 9.89 -28.63
CA SER A 210 -0.20 8.77 -28.83
C SER A 210 0.48 7.52 -29.36
N GLY A 211 1.75 7.63 -29.72
CA GLY A 211 2.62 6.55 -30.14
C GLY A 211 3.63 6.16 -29.07
N ASP A 212 4.50 5.21 -29.41
CA ASP A 212 5.37 4.54 -28.47
C ASP A 212 6.76 5.21 -28.35
N ILE A 213 7.37 5.07 -27.18
CA ILE A 213 8.82 5.17 -27.00
C ILE A 213 9.31 3.80 -26.56
N ASN A 214 10.08 3.13 -27.41
CA ASN A 214 10.48 1.74 -27.17
C ASN A 214 12.00 1.59 -27.07
N LEU A 215 12.48 1.48 -25.84
CA LEU A 215 13.87 1.19 -25.50
C LEU A 215 14.04 -0.19 -24.86
N LYS A 216 13.11 -1.12 -25.14
CA LYS A 216 13.21 -2.49 -24.68
C LYS A 216 14.52 -3.14 -25.16
N GLY A 217 15.16 -3.91 -24.29
CA GLY A 217 16.31 -4.71 -24.65
C GLY A 217 16.00 -5.74 -25.75
N GLU A 218 16.90 -5.88 -26.72
CA GLU A 218 16.75 -6.85 -27.81
C GLU A 218 17.28 -8.24 -27.45
N THR A 219 16.63 -9.26 -28.01
CA THR A 219 16.99 -10.68 -27.88
C THR A 219 17.90 -11.19 -29.00
N ALA A 220 18.17 -10.35 -30.01
CA ALA A 220 18.83 -10.74 -31.27
C ALA A 220 20.35 -11.01 -31.14
N ASN A 221 20.97 -10.63 -30.03
CA ASN A 221 22.40 -10.81 -29.80
C ASN A 221 22.62 -11.94 -28.78
N GLN A 222 23.76 -12.63 -28.85
CA GLN A 222 24.17 -13.71 -27.94
C GLN A 222 24.29 -13.28 -26.45
N TYR A 223 23.91 -12.04 -26.13
CA TYR A 223 23.95 -11.37 -24.84
C TYR A 223 22.59 -10.70 -24.60
N ARG A 224 22.06 -10.74 -23.37
CA ARG A 224 20.79 -10.04 -23.08
C ARG A 224 21.07 -8.58 -22.85
N GLN A 225 20.37 -7.78 -23.63
CA GLN A 225 20.44 -6.35 -23.51
C GLN A 225 19.49 -5.89 -22.40
N SER A 226 20.00 -5.08 -21.47
CA SER A 226 19.13 -4.28 -20.60
C SER A 226 18.36 -3.25 -21.43
N GLY A 227 17.17 -2.88 -20.98
CA GLY A 227 16.50 -1.71 -21.52
C GLY A 227 17.32 -0.44 -21.33
N GLY A 228 16.97 0.60 -22.09
CA GLY A 228 17.57 1.93 -21.97
C GLY A 228 16.65 2.83 -21.16
N ASP A 229 17.21 3.89 -20.60
CA ASP A 229 16.43 4.83 -19.80
C ASP A 229 15.66 5.83 -20.68
N ILE A 230 14.49 6.27 -20.22
CA ILE A 230 13.70 7.35 -20.82
C ILE A 230 13.63 8.52 -19.83
N TYR A 231 14.14 9.68 -20.23
CA TYR A 231 13.99 10.93 -19.50
C TYR A 231 13.28 11.96 -20.38
N ILE A 232 12.15 12.49 -19.92
CA ILE A 232 11.45 13.60 -20.58
C ILE A 232 11.29 14.75 -19.59
N THR A 233 11.76 15.93 -19.96
CA THR A 233 11.56 17.16 -19.18
C THR A 233 10.89 18.22 -20.05
N ALA A 234 9.72 18.69 -19.67
CA ALA A 234 8.91 19.64 -20.46
C ALA A 234 8.10 20.59 -19.56
N TYR A 235 7.31 21.50 -20.14
CA TYR A 235 6.28 22.24 -19.40
C TYR A 235 5.05 21.36 -19.14
N THR A 236 4.64 20.58 -20.14
CA THR A 236 3.51 19.64 -20.07
C THR A 236 3.89 18.34 -20.77
N ILE A 237 3.41 17.23 -20.24
CA ILE A 237 3.57 15.90 -20.84
C ILE A 237 2.20 15.23 -20.91
N GLN A 238 1.78 14.85 -22.12
CA GLN A 238 0.60 14.01 -22.34
C GLN A 238 1.04 12.74 -23.05
N ASN A 239 0.84 11.59 -22.41
CA ASN A 239 1.11 10.27 -22.96
C ASN A 239 -0.15 9.41 -22.99
N SER A 240 -0.45 8.83 -24.15
CA SER A 240 -1.48 7.81 -24.37
C SER A 240 -0.93 6.55 -25.06
N GLY A 241 0.37 6.54 -25.40
CA GLY A 241 1.06 5.37 -25.98
C GLY A 241 1.85 4.57 -24.95
N LEU A 242 2.70 3.65 -25.41
CA LEU A 242 3.56 2.83 -24.56
C LEU A 242 4.98 3.43 -24.44
N PHE A 243 5.44 3.69 -23.22
CA PHE A 243 6.86 3.89 -22.91
C PHE A 243 7.41 2.61 -22.31
N ASN A 244 8.36 1.98 -23.00
CA ASN A 244 8.86 0.66 -22.65
C ASN A 244 10.39 0.63 -22.55
N THR A 245 10.88 0.38 -21.35
CA THR A 245 12.30 0.23 -21.01
C THR A 245 12.60 -1.18 -20.49
N SER A 246 11.75 -2.15 -20.80
CA SER A 246 11.89 -3.50 -20.26
C SER A 246 13.18 -4.18 -20.70
N GLY A 247 13.69 -5.08 -19.87
CA GLY A 247 14.81 -5.93 -20.24
C GLY A 247 14.48 -6.97 -21.31
N ALA A 248 15.52 -7.47 -22.00
CA ALA A 248 15.35 -8.59 -22.93
C ALA A 248 15.02 -9.90 -22.20
N ASN A 249 14.09 -10.68 -22.76
CA ASN A 249 13.81 -12.03 -22.27
C ASN A 249 14.86 -13.04 -22.79
N LYS A 250 15.08 -14.12 -22.05
CA LYS A 250 15.88 -15.27 -22.47
C LYS A 250 15.00 -16.49 -22.69
N SER A 251 15.05 -17.04 -23.91
CA SER A 251 14.48 -18.35 -24.21
C SER A 251 15.44 -19.48 -23.90
N SER A 252 14.90 -20.67 -23.65
CA SER A 252 15.64 -21.93 -23.45
C SER A 252 16.59 -22.32 -24.58
N GLU A 253 16.34 -21.86 -25.82
CA GLU A 253 17.21 -22.11 -26.98
C GLU A 253 18.52 -21.28 -26.98
N ASN A 254 18.62 -20.26 -26.12
CA ASN A 254 19.81 -19.42 -26.00
C ASN A 254 20.59 -19.83 -24.73
N THR A 255 21.67 -20.60 -24.88
CA THR A 255 22.37 -21.21 -23.73
C THR A 255 23.55 -20.39 -23.19
N THR A 256 23.81 -19.19 -23.72
CA THR A 256 24.94 -18.34 -23.31
C THR A 256 24.50 -17.15 -22.44
N GLY A 257 25.21 -16.89 -21.33
CA GLY A 257 24.91 -15.86 -20.30
C GLY A 257 24.08 -16.37 -19.10
N ASN A 258 23.96 -15.58 -18.00
CA ASN A 258 23.23 -15.88 -16.72
C ASN A 258 21.99 -14.97 -16.44
N GLY A 259 20.72 -15.34 -16.74
CA GLY A 259 19.48 -14.52 -16.53
C GLY A 259 18.72 -13.80 -17.70
N GLY A 260 17.81 -12.86 -17.40
CA GLY A 260 17.24 -11.88 -18.34
C GLY A 260 18.11 -10.62 -18.52
N GLY A 261 17.63 -9.57 -19.20
CA GLY A 261 18.20 -8.20 -19.16
C GLY A 261 17.50 -7.33 -18.11
N ASN A 262 18.15 -6.33 -17.51
CA ASN A 262 17.47 -5.42 -16.55
C ASN A 262 16.58 -4.40 -17.28
N ALA A 263 15.58 -3.86 -16.61
CA ALA A 263 14.88 -2.68 -17.11
C ALA A 263 15.74 -1.41 -17.02
N GLY A 264 15.38 -0.40 -17.80
CA GLY A 264 15.84 0.99 -17.67
C GLY A 264 14.80 1.88 -16.98
N VAL A 265 15.22 3.03 -16.47
CA VAL A 265 14.38 3.97 -15.72
C VAL A 265 13.43 4.74 -16.65
N ILE A 266 12.23 5.09 -16.18
CA ILE A 266 11.36 6.09 -16.82
C ILE A 266 11.20 7.28 -15.88
N SER A 267 11.67 8.46 -16.30
CA SER A 267 11.56 9.69 -15.52
C SER A 267 10.88 10.78 -16.34
N LEU A 268 9.70 11.22 -15.90
CA LEU A 268 8.91 12.27 -16.51
C LEU A 268 8.85 13.46 -15.55
N SER A 269 9.32 14.62 -16.00
CA SER A 269 9.29 15.86 -15.25
C SER A 269 8.59 16.93 -16.06
N ALA A 270 7.54 17.53 -15.49
CA ALA A 270 6.82 18.62 -16.11
C ALA A 270 6.67 19.80 -15.14
N GLU A 271 6.73 21.03 -15.62
CA GLU A 271 6.44 22.18 -14.74
C GLU A 271 4.95 22.25 -14.36
N VAL A 272 4.03 21.95 -15.30
CA VAL A 272 2.59 22.18 -15.10
C VAL A 272 1.83 20.89 -14.84
N PHE A 273 1.84 19.94 -15.77
CA PHE A 273 1.16 18.67 -15.55
C PHE A 273 1.77 17.53 -16.35
N ILE A 274 1.59 16.32 -15.82
CA ILE A 274 1.76 15.06 -16.53
C ILE A 274 0.40 14.38 -16.58
N GLU A 275 -0.04 14.02 -17.78
CA GLU A 275 -1.20 13.16 -18.01
C GLU A 275 -0.73 11.87 -18.68
N ASN A 276 -0.86 10.74 -17.98
CA ASN A 276 -0.60 9.42 -18.53
C ASN A 276 -1.91 8.62 -18.62
N THR A 277 -2.38 8.39 -19.83
CA THR A 277 -3.53 7.53 -20.15
C THR A 277 -3.11 6.23 -20.84
N GLY A 278 -1.82 6.12 -21.21
CA GLY A 278 -1.22 4.95 -21.88
C GLY A 278 -0.55 3.98 -20.90
N GLU A 279 0.58 3.39 -21.29
CA GLU A 279 1.33 2.46 -20.43
C GLU A 279 2.78 2.92 -20.22
N LEU A 280 3.23 2.91 -18.98
CA LEU A 280 4.65 3.03 -18.62
C LEU A 280 5.16 1.68 -18.11
N ARG A 281 6.16 1.09 -18.76
CA ARG A 281 6.64 -0.26 -18.49
C ARG A 281 8.16 -0.34 -18.36
N ALA A 282 8.63 -0.65 -17.16
CA ALA A 282 10.03 -0.85 -16.81
C ALA A 282 10.24 -2.24 -16.18
N ASN A 283 9.82 -3.30 -16.88
CA ASN A 283 9.87 -4.66 -16.33
C ASN A 283 11.22 -5.35 -16.57
N GLY A 284 11.66 -6.14 -15.59
CA GLY A 284 12.78 -7.05 -15.77
C GLY A 284 12.52 -8.11 -16.85
N GLY A 285 13.58 -8.56 -17.50
CA GLY A 285 13.54 -9.65 -18.48
C GLY A 285 13.28 -11.02 -17.84
N HIS A 286 12.40 -11.79 -18.48
CA HIS A 286 12.15 -13.20 -18.15
C HIS A 286 13.33 -14.10 -18.57
N SER A 287 13.50 -15.24 -17.91
CA SER A 287 14.45 -16.28 -18.35
C SER A 287 13.94 -17.70 -18.11
N ASP A 288 13.85 -18.51 -19.17
CA ASP A 288 13.41 -19.92 -19.08
C ASP A 288 14.41 -20.83 -18.34
N SER A 289 15.70 -20.46 -18.32
CA SER A 289 16.78 -21.36 -17.86
C SER A 289 17.68 -20.76 -16.78
N ASP A 290 17.40 -19.53 -16.34
CA ASP A 290 18.19 -18.78 -15.35
C ASP A 290 17.28 -17.86 -14.53
N SER A 291 17.82 -17.09 -13.58
CA SER A 291 17.11 -16.05 -12.84
C SER A 291 16.49 -14.97 -13.74
N GLY A 292 15.32 -14.47 -13.37
CA GLY A 292 14.84 -13.21 -13.92
C GLY A 292 15.66 -12.02 -13.38
N THR A 293 15.33 -10.83 -13.86
CA THR A 293 16.06 -9.59 -13.56
C THR A 293 15.16 -8.51 -12.96
N ASN A 294 15.76 -7.41 -12.54
CA ASN A 294 15.06 -6.36 -11.82
C ASN A 294 14.18 -5.52 -12.76
N GLY A 295 13.07 -5.02 -12.19
CA GLY A 295 12.41 -3.83 -12.71
C GLY A 295 13.30 -2.59 -12.54
N ALA A 296 12.78 -1.42 -12.92
CA ALA A 296 13.48 -0.15 -12.74
C ALA A 296 12.52 0.98 -12.41
N ASP A 297 13.04 2.05 -11.82
CA ASP A 297 12.20 3.09 -11.24
C ASP A 297 11.35 3.81 -12.30
N ILE A 298 10.14 4.18 -11.92
CA ILE A 298 9.25 5.04 -12.71
C ILE A 298 8.88 6.25 -11.86
N THR A 299 9.30 7.45 -12.28
CA THR A 299 9.05 8.69 -11.53
C THR A 299 8.30 9.71 -12.38
N LEU A 300 7.21 10.23 -11.85
CA LEU A 300 6.46 11.35 -12.41
C LEU A 300 6.55 12.53 -11.43
N ASN A 301 6.97 13.69 -11.91
CA ASN A 301 7.08 14.90 -11.09
C ASN A 301 6.49 16.12 -11.83
N ALA A 302 5.43 16.71 -11.27
CA ALA A 302 4.83 17.95 -11.81
C ALA A 302 4.01 18.72 -10.78
N MET A 303 3.45 19.90 -11.13
CA MET A 303 2.41 20.48 -10.26
C MET A 303 1.16 19.59 -10.17
N ALA A 304 0.78 18.91 -11.24
CA ALA A 304 -0.32 17.94 -11.26
C ALA A 304 0.09 16.66 -12.00
N VAL A 305 -0.14 15.50 -11.39
CA VAL A 305 0.12 14.17 -11.96
C VAL A 305 -1.19 13.41 -12.07
N ILE A 306 -1.64 13.18 -13.30
CA ILE A 306 -2.87 12.46 -13.60
C ILE A 306 -2.51 11.15 -14.30
N ASN A 307 -2.82 10.01 -13.69
CA ASN A 307 -2.63 8.70 -14.26
C ASN A 307 -3.96 7.95 -14.38
N THR A 308 -4.40 7.69 -15.60
CA THR A 308 -5.53 6.78 -15.88
C THR A 308 -5.08 5.53 -16.65
N GLY A 309 -3.80 5.49 -17.02
CA GLY A 309 -3.14 4.37 -17.67
C GLY A 309 -2.48 3.39 -16.68
N SER A 310 -1.77 2.39 -17.19
CA SER A 310 -1.06 1.42 -16.34
C SER A 310 0.41 1.80 -16.14
N ILE A 311 0.93 1.60 -14.94
CA ILE A 311 2.36 1.78 -14.62
C ILE A 311 2.91 0.48 -14.03
N ASN A 312 3.95 -0.08 -14.64
CA ASN A 312 4.47 -1.41 -14.32
C ASN A 312 6.00 -1.39 -14.16
N SER A 313 6.49 -1.76 -12.98
CA SER A 313 7.92 -1.94 -12.66
C SER A 313 8.20 -3.34 -12.10
N ASN A 314 7.61 -4.35 -12.74
CA ASN A 314 7.67 -5.72 -12.24
C ASN A 314 9.04 -6.35 -12.48
N SER A 315 9.48 -7.17 -11.53
CA SER A 315 10.65 -8.01 -11.75
C SER A 315 10.36 -9.12 -12.79
N GLY A 316 11.39 -9.53 -13.52
CA GLY A 316 11.33 -10.64 -14.47
C GLY A 316 11.34 -11.98 -13.75
N THR A 317 10.63 -12.98 -14.28
CA THR A 317 10.61 -14.34 -13.71
C THR A 317 11.74 -15.22 -14.22
N GLY A 318 12.16 -16.23 -13.44
CA GLY A 318 13.16 -17.19 -13.90
C GLY A 318 13.32 -18.45 -13.04
N THR A 319 14.19 -19.37 -13.47
CA THR A 319 14.26 -20.75 -12.99
C THR A 319 15.46 -21.07 -12.07
N THR A 320 16.50 -20.22 -11.95
CA THR A 320 17.73 -20.58 -11.19
C THR A 320 18.00 -19.80 -9.90
N SER A 321 18.82 -20.44 -9.05
CA SER A 321 18.94 -20.29 -7.60
C SER A 321 19.44 -18.98 -7.00
N ASN A 322 19.89 -18.00 -7.78
CA ASN A 322 20.93 -17.09 -7.30
C ASN A 322 20.65 -15.58 -7.33
N TYR A 323 19.42 -15.10 -7.53
CA TYR A 323 19.17 -13.66 -7.48
C TYR A 323 17.84 -13.30 -6.80
N SER A 324 17.91 -12.34 -5.87
CA SER A 324 16.77 -11.52 -5.46
C SER A 324 16.49 -10.55 -6.59
N SER A 325 15.68 -10.97 -7.56
CA SER A 325 15.15 -10.02 -8.53
C SER A 325 14.11 -9.17 -7.79
N ASN A 326 14.45 -7.91 -7.54
CA ASN A 326 13.53 -7.00 -6.86
C ASN A 326 12.83 -6.18 -7.93
N SER A 327 11.55 -5.92 -7.73
CA SER A 327 10.93 -4.79 -8.40
C SER A 327 11.43 -3.48 -7.80
N SER A 328 11.07 -2.37 -8.45
CA SER A 328 11.65 -1.05 -8.21
C SER A 328 10.58 -0.03 -7.82
N ASP A 329 11.00 1.20 -7.59
CA ASP A 329 10.16 2.23 -7.01
C ASP A 329 9.32 2.92 -8.09
N ILE A 330 8.03 3.11 -7.81
CA ILE A 330 7.12 3.94 -8.61
C ILE A 330 6.72 5.14 -7.76
N ALA A 331 7.07 6.34 -8.20
CA ALA A 331 6.82 7.57 -7.45
C ALA A 331 6.03 8.59 -8.28
N LEU A 332 4.87 9.00 -7.76
CA LEU A 332 4.08 10.12 -8.29
C LEU A 332 4.23 11.28 -7.30
N ASN A 333 5.00 12.28 -7.71
CA ASN A 333 5.26 13.47 -6.91
C ASN A 333 4.50 14.65 -7.52
N ALA A 334 3.67 15.31 -6.73
CA ALA A 334 3.00 16.51 -7.19
C ALA A 334 2.94 17.63 -6.16
N ALA A 335 2.78 18.86 -6.63
CA ALA A 335 2.60 20.01 -5.75
C ALA A 335 1.12 20.32 -5.45
N ARG A 336 0.20 19.87 -6.31
CA ARG A 336 -1.24 20.15 -6.19
C ARG A 336 -2.12 18.91 -6.29
N ASP A 337 -2.05 18.20 -7.42
CA ASP A 337 -2.95 17.09 -7.72
C ASP A 337 -2.17 15.80 -7.96
N ILE A 338 -2.53 14.74 -7.26
CA ILE A 338 -2.27 13.36 -7.66
C ILE A 338 -3.63 12.71 -7.89
N ILE A 339 -3.92 12.29 -9.12
CA ILE A 339 -5.12 11.52 -9.43
C ILE A 339 -4.70 10.24 -10.14
N ASN A 340 -4.95 9.11 -9.50
CA ASN A 340 -4.71 7.79 -10.08
C ASN A 340 -6.02 7.01 -10.19
N THR A 341 -6.37 6.61 -11.41
CA THR A 341 -7.51 5.71 -11.69
C THR A 341 -7.08 4.42 -12.40
N GLY A 342 -5.82 4.35 -12.85
CA GLY A 342 -5.24 3.16 -13.46
C GLY A 342 -4.48 2.28 -12.47
N THR A 343 -4.15 1.06 -12.89
CA THR A 343 -3.39 0.10 -12.06
C THR A 343 -1.90 0.45 -12.04
N ILE A 344 -1.31 0.43 -10.85
CA ILE A 344 0.13 0.57 -10.63
C ILE A 344 0.66 -0.71 -9.98
N SER A 345 1.71 -1.30 -10.55
CA SER A 345 2.27 -2.56 -10.05
C SER A 345 3.80 -2.57 -9.99
N SER A 346 4.33 -3.07 -8.86
CA SER A 346 5.74 -3.31 -8.61
C SER A 346 5.90 -4.68 -7.94
N LEU A 347 5.73 -5.73 -8.74
CA LEU A 347 5.61 -7.12 -8.29
C LEU A 347 6.94 -7.87 -8.27
N GLY A 348 7.10 -8.67 -7.23
CA GLY A 348 8.17 -9.65 -7.10
C GLY A 348 8.01 -10.86 -8.03
N ALA A 349 9.13 -11.41 -8.47
CA ALA A 349 9.15 -12.49 -9.44
C ALA A 349 9.00 -13.85 -8.76
N ASN A 350 8.18 -14.73 -9.34
CA ASN A 350 8.07 -16.10 -8.86
C ASN A 350 9.38 -16.89 -9.07
N ALA A 351 9.68 -17.80 -8.14
CA ALA A 351 10.74 -18.80 -8.27
C ALA A 351 10.14 -20.17 -8.62
N ILE A 352 10.65 -20.80 -9.69
CA ILE A 352 10.11 -22.07 -10.20
C ILE A 352 10.96 -23.27 -9.75
N ASP A 353 12.22 -23.41 -10.17
CA ASP A 353 12.99 -24.64 -9.89
C ASP A 353 13.92 -24.55 -8.67
N SER A 354 14.67 -23.44 -8.53
CA SER A 354 15.59 -23.25 -7.41
C SER A 354 15.78 -21.76 -7.10
N GLY A 355 15.98 -21.40 -5.84
CA GLY A 355 16.27 -20.03 -5.39
C GLY A 355 15.15 -19.32 -4.66
N ASN A 356 15.42 -18.07 -4.29
CA ASN A 356 14.44 -17.20 -3.64
C ASN A 356 13.59 -16.50 -4.70
N ALA A 357 12.32 -16.30 -4.40
CA ALA A 357 11.46 -15.43 -5.20
C ALA A 357 11.75 -13.95 -4.92
N GLY A 358 11.40 -13.10 -5.88
CA GLY A 358 11.64 -11.67 -5.86
C GLY A 358 10.74 -10.92 -4.89
N ARG A 359 11.23 -9.83 -4.31
CA ARG A 359 10.42 -8.96 -3.44
C ARG A 359 9.56 -8.01 -4.27
N GLY A 360 8.40 -7.65 -3.73
CA GLY A 360 7.66 -6.47 -4.19
C GLY A 360 8.47 -5.19 -3.95
N GLY A 361 8.12 -4.13 -4.66
CA GLY A 361 8.84 -2.85 -4.63
C GLY A 361 7.96 -1.78 -4.01
N ASP A 362 8.27 -0.51 -4.27
CA ASP A 362 7.60 0.58 -3.56
C ASP A 362 6.70 1.37 -4.51
N ILE A 363 5.50 1.73 -4.06
CA ILE A 363 4.63 2.71 -4.72
C ILE A 363 4.45 3.89 -3.76
N ARG A 364 4.86 5.09 -4.19
CA ARG A 364 4.74 6.31 -3.38
C ARG A 364 3.96 7.39 -4.11
N PHE A 365 2.89 7.86 -3.48
CA PHE A 365 2.22 9.11 -3.84
C PHE A 365 2.63 10.15 -2.82
N TYR A 366 3.27 11.21 -3.29
CA TYR A 366 3.81 12.23 -2.41
C TYR A 366 3.40 13.62 -2.89
N LEU A 367 2.60 14.29 -2.08
CA LEU A 367 2.21 15.66 -2.33
C LEU A 367 3.15 16.62 -1.59
N SER A 368 4.01 17.29 -2.36
CA SER A 368 4.98 18.25 -1.83
C SER A 368 4.33 19.58 -1.48
N ASP A 369 4.87 20.25 -0.48
CA ASP A 369 4.57 21.65 -0.21
C ASP A 369 4.92 22.56 -1.39
N ASN A 370 4.08 23.56 -1.63
CA ASN A 370 4.35 24.60 -2.61
C ASN A 370 4.26 25.98 -1.96
N GLU A 371 5.41 26.50 -1.54
CA GLU A 371 5.58 27.81 -0.91
C GLU A 371 4.99 28.98 -1.73
N PHE A 372 4.76 28.78 -3.04
CA PHE A 372 4.42 29.85 -3.96
C PHE A 372 2.93 30.04 -4.20
N LEU A 373 2.05 29.06 -3.90
CA LEU A 373 0.63 29.13 -4.26
C LEU A 373 -0.27 28.36 -3.27
N ALA A 374 -1.15 29.08 -2.57
CA ALA A 374 -2.27 28.48 -1.84
C ALA A 374 -3.32 27.97 -2.85
N LEU A 375 -3.20 26.72 -3.27
CA LEU A 375 -4.14 26.05 -4.18
C LEU A 375 -4.75 24.86 -3.46
N ASP A 376 -6.05 24.62 -3.72
CA ASP A 376 -6.71 23.40 -3.28
C ASP A 376 -5.92 22.19 -3.77
N GLN A 377 -5.59 21.31 -2.83
CA GLN A 377 -4.74 20.16 -3.03
C GLN A 377 -5.60 18.90 -3.04
N ARG A 378 -5.16 17.86 -3.76
CA ARG A 378 -5.83 16.57 -3.73
C ARG A 378 -4.93 15.38 -4.01
N ILE A 379 -5.20 14.31 -3.29
CA ILE A 379 -4.75 12.96 -3.60
C ILE A 379 -6.01 12.11 -3.79
N ILE A 380 -6.23 11.61 -4.99
CA ILE A 380 -7.36 10.74 -5.34
C ILE A 380 -6.82 9.46 -5.95
N ASN A 381 -7.10 8.31 -5.33
CA ASN A 381 -6.72 7.01 -5.86
C ASN A 381 -7.92 6.06 -5.96
N THR A 382 -8.38 5.77 -7.17
CA THR A 382 -9.40 4.74 -7.42
C THR A 382 -8.85 3.50 -8.14
N GLY A 383 -7.58 3.54 -8.57
CA GLY A 383 -6.91 2.42 -9.22
C GLY A 383 -6.17 1.51 -8.22
N ASP A 384 -5.93 0.26 -8.62
CA ASP A 384 -5.25 -0.71 -7.77
C ASP A 384 -3.75 -0.43 -7.66
N LEU A 385 -3.20 -0.52 -6.44
CA LEU A 385 -1.78 -0.41 -6.13
C LEU A 385 -1.27 -1.76 -5.61
N LEU A 386 -0.34 -2.38 -6.34
CA LEU A 386 0.06 -3.77 -6.12
C LEU A 386 1.58 -3.88 -5.93
N VAL A 387 2.02 -4.31 -4.75
CA VAL A 387 3.44 -4.51 -4.40
C VAL A 387 3.70 -5.91 -3.82
N THR A 388 3.00 -6.92 -4.34
CA THR A 388 3.08 -8.30 -3.85
C THR A 388 4.44 -8.96 -4.12
N GLY A 389 4.92 -9.75 -3.16
CA GLY A 389 6.12 -10.58 -3.28
C GLY A 389 5.90 -11.80 -4.18
N GLY A 390 6.96 -12.26 -4.86
CA GLY A 390 6.92 -13.43 -5.73
C GLY A 390 6.76 -14.73 -4.95
N SER A 391 6.01 -15.70 -5.49
CA SER A 391 5.79 -17.01 -4.88
C SER A 391 6.80 -18.07 -5.33
N ILE A 392 6.96 -19.14 -4.55
CA ILE A 392 7.65 -20.36 -4.99
C ILE A 392 6.60 -21.33 -5.55
N THR A 393 6.72 -21.65 -6.83
CA THR A 393 5.72 -22.45 -7.57
C THR A 393 6.23 -23.82 -8.04
N GLY A 394 7.49 -24.17 -7.79
CA GLY A 394 8.04 -25.50 -8.08
C GLY A 394 8.97 -26.00 -6.97
N ASP A 395 9.93 -26.87 -7.29
CA ASP A 395 10.70 -27.67 -6.32
C ASP A 395 11.80 -26.89 -5.55
N SER A 396 11.72 -25.56 -5.52
CA SER A 396 12.70 -24.73 -4.83
C SER A 396 12.61 -24.85 -3.31
N SER A 397 13.76 -25.02 -2.65
CA SER A 397 13.91 -24.92 -1.19
C SER A 397 14.21 -23.50 -0.69
N GLY A 398 14.08 -22.48 -1.55
CA GLY A 398 14.35 -21.09 -1.20
C GLY A 398 13.26 -20.42 -0.35
N ARG A 399 13.30 -19.10 -0.31
CA ARG A 399 12.28 -18.26 0.34
C ARG A 399 11.42 -17.54 -0.70
N ALA A 400 10.12 -17.49 -0.49
CA ALA A 400 9.26 -16.63 -1.26
C ALA A 400 9.53 -15.14 -0.92
N GLY A 401 9.11 -14.25 -1.82
CA GLY A 401 9.40 -12.84 -1.76
C GLY A 401 8.54 -12.13 -0.73
N TYR A 402 9.11 -11.14 -0.06
CA TYR A 402 8.34 -10.23 0.81
C TYR A 402 7.46 -9.30 -0.03
N GLY A 403 6.33 -8.89 0.53
CA GLY A 403 5.58 -7.73 0.04
C GLY A 403 6.43 -6.46 0.11
N GLY A 404 6.05 -5.47 -0.70
CA GLY A 404 6.71 -4.16 -0.79
C GLY A 404 6.01 -3.08 0.04
N TYR A 405 6.16 -1.83 -0.39
CA TYR A 405 5.64 -0.68 0.35
C TYR A 405 4.63 0.12 -0.49
N ILE A 406 3.51 0.52 0.11
CA ILE A 406 2.60 1.52 -0.45
C ILE A 406 2.55 2.70 0.51
N GLY A 407 3.05 3.86 0.10
CA GLY A 407 2.98 5.10 0.87
C GLY A 407 2.16 6.16 0.13
N ILE A 408 1.11 6.67 0.75
CA ILE A 408 0.32 7.77 0.21
C ILE A 408 0.34 8.88 1.25
N SER A 409 1.12 9.93 0.97
CA SER A 409 1.38 10.97 1.96
C SER A 409 1.36 12.38 1.43
N LYS A 410 1.04 13.30 2.34
CA LYS A 410 1.32 14.73 2.25
C LYS A 410 2.14 15.13 3.48
N GLU A 411 3.32 15.72 3.28
CA GLU A 411 4.21 16.16 4.36
C GLU A 411 3.69 17.39 5.13
N GLU A 412 4.29 17.62 6.31
CA GLU A 412 3.96 18.73 7.21
C GLU A 412 4.02 20.09 6.48
N PRO A 413 2.94 20.90 6.57
CA PRO A 413 2.87 22.18 5.88
C PRO A 413 3.81 23.22 6.50
N ASP A 414 4.56 23.95 5.67
CA ASP A 414 5.18 25.22 6.11
C ASP A 414 4.08 26.23 6.55
N GLU A 415 4.32 26.91 7.67
CA GLU A 415 3.31 27.52 8.57
C GLU A 415 2.37 28.57 7.92
N GLU A 416 2.72 29.07 6.73
CA GLU A 416 2.12 30.28 6.18
C GLU A 416 1.07 30.06 5.05
N ARG A 417 1.05 28.95 4.28
CA ARG A 417 0.44 28.98 2.91
C ARG A 417 -0.18 27.71 2.29
N ASN A 418 -0.81 26.80 3.03
CA ASN A 418 -1.48 25.63 2.40
C ASN A 418 -3.02 25.69 2.42
N ALA A 419 -3.65 25.21 1.33
CA ALA A 419 -5.10 25.17 1.15
C ALA A 419 -5.70 23.82 1.61
N PRO A 420 -7.04 23.67 1.65
CA PRO A 420 -7.67 22.39 1.98
C PRO A 420 -7.17 21.25 1.10
N LEU A 421 -7.00 20.07 1.70
CA LEU A 421 -6.62 18.83 1.01
C LEU A 421 -7.82 17.91 0.89
N VAL A 422 -8.16 17.52 -0.34
CA VAL A 422 -9.09 16.41 -0.60
C VAL A 422 -8.27 15.12 -0.66
N PHE A 423 -8.55 14.17 0.22
CA PHE A 423 -7.82 12.92 0.29
C PHE A 423 -8.82 11.76 0.20
N GLU A 424 -8.85 11.09 -0.96
CA GLU A 424 -9.84 10.06 -1.28
C GLU A 424 -9.19 8.79 -1.86
N ILE A 425 -9.45 7.63 -1.26
CA ILE A 425 -8.94 6.33 -1.74
C ILE A 425 -10.08 5.31 -1.83
N SER A 426 -10.20 4.65 -3.00
CA SER A 426 -11.10 3.51 -3.24
C SER A 426 -10.49 2.35 -4.04
N GLY A 427 -9.25 2.46 -4.52
CA GLY A 427 -8.57 1.35 -5.20
C GLY A 427 -8.12 0.26 -4.22
N ASN A 428 -7.89 -0.97 -4.70
CA ASN A 428 -7.28 -2.01 -3.85
C ASN A 428 -5.82 -1.67 -3.55
N LEU A 429 -5.43 -1.85 -2.29
CA LEU A 429 -4.03 -1.72 -1.87
C LEU A 429 -3.54 -3.09 -1.40
N ASN A 430 -2.55 -3.66 -2.09
CA ASN A 430 -2.05 -5.00 -1.78
C ASN A 430 -0.52 -5.01 -1.65
N ALA A 431 -0.05 -5.37 -0.45
CA ALA A 431 1.35 -5.61 -0.14
C ALA A 431 1.57 -7.04 0.41
N ASP A 432 0.92 -8.04 -0.16
CA ASP A 432 1.02 -9.43 0.30
C ASP A 432 2.42 -10.03 0.07
N GLY A 433 2.82 -10.96 0.94
CA GLY A 433 3.99 -11.81 0.77
C GLY A 433 3.71 -12.99 -0.17
N GLY A 434 4.77 -13.45 -0.84
CA GLY A 434 4.69 -14.60 -1.74
C GLY A 434 4.47 -15.91 -0.99
N SER A 435 3.67 -16.81 -1.56
CA SER A 435 3.41 -18.15 -1.00
C SER A 435 4.45 -19.17 -1.45
N SER A 436 4.50 -20.31 -0.78
CA SER A 436 5.26 -21.48 -1.20
C SER A 436 4.47 -22.77 -1.03
N ILE A 437 4.66 -23.69 -1.96
CA ILE A 437 4.04 -25.03 -1.95
C ILE A 437 5.01 -26.14 -1.51
N HIS A 438 6.31 -25.85 -1.33
CA HIS A 438 7.34 -26.88 -1.13
C HIS A 438 7.72 -27.09 0.34
N ALA A 439 7.98 -28.35 0.71
CA ALA A 439 8.11 -28.77 2.10
C ALA A 439 9.36 -28.29 2.89
N SER A 440 10.25 -27.53 2.26
CA SER A 440 11.51 -27.07 2.86
C SER A 440 11.72 -25.56 2.71
N SER A 441 10.68 -24.85 2.29
CA SER A 441 10.75 -23.45 1.88
C SER A 441 9.94 -22.55 2.82
N TYR A 442 10.35 -21.28 2.88
CA TYR A 442 9.70 -20.26 3.70
C TYR A 442 8.85 -19.38 2.81
N ALA A 443 7.62 -19.07 3.23
CA ALA A 443 6.83 -18.05 2.57
C ALA A 443 7.35 -16.64 2.91
N GLY A 444 6.94 -15.65 2.12
CA GLY A 444 7.28 -14.25 2.34
C GLY A 444 6.32 -13.60 3.32
N ASN A 445 6.84 -12.72 4.16
CA ASN A 445 6.01 -11.82 4.97
C ASN A 445 5.30 -10.77 4.08
N GLY A 446 4.16 -10.28 4.57
CA GLY A 446 3.52 -9.08 4.04
C GLY A 446 4.42 -7.85 4.18
N GLY A 447 4.14 -6.84 3.36
CA GLY A 447 4.76 -5.53 3.37
C GLY A 447 3.90 -4.50 4.11
N SER A 448 4.14 -3.21 3.88
CA SER A 448 3.50 -2.13 4.64
C SER A 448 2.67 -1.20 3.76
N ILE A 449 1.58 -0.67 4.32
CA ILE A 449 0.71 0.31 3.68
C ILE A 449 0.52 1.49 4.64
N ASP A 450 1.02 2.66 4.24
CA ASP A 450 0.93 3.89 5.03
C ASP A 450 0.08 4.92 4.28
N ILE A 451 -0.94 5.42 4.94
CA ILE A 451 -1.81 6.50 4.46
C ILE A 451 -1.70 7.63 5.46
N GLU A 452 -0.93 8.65 5.09
CA GLU A 452 -0.57 9.74 5.98
C GLU A 452 -1.04 11.09 5.47
N ASN A 453 -1.66 11.87 6.34
CA ASN A 453 -1.96 13.27 6.05
C ASN A 453 -1.55 14.13 7.24
N TRP A 454 -0.47 14.87 7.03
CA TRP A 454 -0.01 15.91 7.93
C TRP A 454 -0.77 17.20 7.58
N ASP A 455 -1.97 17.37 8.14
CA ASP A 455 -2.98 18.36 7.75
C ASP A 455 -2.87 19.69 8.51
N TYR A 456 -3.47 20.75 7.95
CA TYR A 456 -3.50 22.10 8.53
C TYR A 456 -4.69 22.26 9.53
N PRO A 457 -4.58 23.10 10.57
CA PRO A 457 -5.55 23.24 11.65
C PRO A 457 -6.84 23.94 11.23
N THR A 458 -6.88 24.48 10.01
CA THR A 458 -8.06 25.11 9.42
C THR A 458 -8.60 24.35 8.21
N SER A 459 -7.97 23.23 7.83
CA SER A 459 -8.50 22.37 6.77
C SER A 459 -9.80 21.73 7.28
N SER A 460 -10.91 22.01 6.60
CA SER A 460 -12.22 21.40 6.91
C SER A 460 -12.62 20.33 5.90
N ALA A 461 -11.74 20.04 4.93
CA ALA A 461 -11.97 19.02 3.93
C ALA A 461 -11.90 17.65 4.60
N GLU A 462 -13.04 16.97 4.67
CA GLU A 462 -13.10 15.62 5.23
C GLU A 462 -12.25 14.65 4.39
N THR A 463 -11.60 13.72 5.07
CA THR A 463 -10.87 12.63 4.44
C THR A 463 -11.77 11.42 4.33
N PHE A 464 -11.70 10.77 3.17
CA PHE A 464 -12.56 9.67 2.82
C PHE A 464 -11.75 8.46 2.32
N LEU A 465 -11.73 7.39 3.10
CA LEU A 465 -11.34 6.06 2.63
C LEU A 465 -12.65 5.34 2.30
N ILE A 466 -13.03 5.32 1.02
CA ILE A 466 -14.35 4.90 0.55
C ILE A 466 -14.20 3.66 -0.33
N GLY A 467 -15.00 2.62 -0.09
CA GLY A 467 -15.40 1.72 -1.18
C GLY A 467 -14.28 0.88 -1.80
N TYR A 468 -13.17 0.64 -1.08
CA TYR A 468 -12.10 -0.24 -1.53
C TYR A 468 -12.51 -1.71 -1.39
N ASP A 469 -12.34 -2.53 -2.42
CA ASP A 469 -12.56 -3.98 -2.33
C ASP A 469 -11.69 -4.59 -1.20
N SER A 470 -10.44 -4.12 -1.01
CA SER A 470 -9.57 -4.50 0.11
C SER A 470 -8.30 -3.64 0.30
N ILE A 471 -7.84 -3.47 1.55
CA ILE A 471 -6.49 -3.00 1.91
C ILE A 471 -5.80 -4.16 2.66
N ASN A 472 -4.75 -4.75 2.08
CA ASN A 472 -4.21 -6.03 2.54
C ASN A 472 -2.67 -6.06 2.66
N THR A 473 -2.18 -6.64 3.76
CA THR A 473 -0.76 -6.91 4.05
C THR A 473 -0.55 -8.35 4.52
N SER A 474 -1.01 -9.33 3.76
CA SER A 474 -1.00 -10.73 4.21
C SER A 474 0.36 -11.39 4.07
N GLY A 475 0.70 -12.27 5.00
CA GLY A 475 1.83 -13.18 4.83
C GLY A 475 1.49 -14.32 3.85
N GLY A 476 2.49 -14.81 3.12
CA GLY A 476 2.32 -15.93 2.21
C GLY A 476 2.10 -17.25 2.94
N ASN A 477 1.37 -18.16 2.30
CA ASN A 477 1.15 -19.52 2.82
C ASN A 477 2.37 -20.40 2.54
N GLY A 478 2.68 -21.36 3.42
CA GLY A 478 3.77 -22.33 3.21
C GLY A 478 4.09 -23.13 4.46
N ILE A 479 5.04 -24.08 4.44
CA ILE A 479 5.38 -24.85 5.64
C ILE A 479 5.79 -23.95 6.81
N TYR A 480 6.64 -22.97 6.51
CA TYR A 480 6.84 -21.84 7.39
C TYR A 480 6.20 -20.64 6.71
N ALA A 481 5.00 -20.32 7.14
CA ALA A 481 4.23 -19.24 6.56
C ALA A 481 4.79 -17.87 6.98
N GLY A 482 4.56 -16.86 6.15
CA GLY A 482 5.01 -15.50 6.42
C GLY A 482 4.07 -14.80 7.38
N SER A 483 4.59 -13.90 8.22
CA SER A 483 3.76 -12.99 9.00
C SER A 483 3.12 -11.93 8.09
N ALA A 484 2.00 -11.37 8.53
CA ALA A 484 1.48 -10.13 7.94
C ALA A 484 2.46 -8.96 8.14
N GLY A 485 2.27 -7.89 7.38
CA GLY A 485 2.88 -6.60 7.65
C GLY A 485 1.89 -5.60 8.25
N ASP A 486 2.20 -4.32 8.14
CA ASP A 486 1.53 -3.26 8.91
C ASP A 486 0.70 -2.33 8.01
N ILE A 487 -0.44 -1.87 8.52
CA ILE A 487 -1.31 -0.89 7.87
C ILE A 487 -1.47 0.30 8.81
N GLU A 488 -0.92 1.45 8.43
CA GLU A 488 -1.01 2.69 9.20
C GLU A 488 -1.86 3.73 8.45
N ILE A 489 -2.84 4.29 9.14
CA ILE A 489 -3.68 5.39 8.67
C ILE A 489 -3.54 6.52 9.69
N LEU A 490 -2.71 7.51 9.38
CA LEU A 490 -2.33 8.58 10.29
C LEU A 490 -2.76 9.94 9.76
N PHE A 491 -3.61 10.64 10.52
CA PHE A 491 -4.09 11.98 10.21
C PHE A 491 -3.74 12.92 11.35
N GLU A 492 -2.63 13.63 11.22
CA GLU A 492 -2.04 14.46 12.27
C GLU A 492 -1.90 15.93 11.83
N ASP A 493 -2.02 16.88 12.75
CA ASP A 493 -1.44 18.23 12.61
C ASP A 493 -0.21 18.29 13.52
N TYR A 494 0.98 18.18 12.93
CA TYR A 494 2.25 18.33 13.63
C TYR A 494 2.81 19.72 13.35
N ARG A 495 2.83 20.56 14.39
CA ARG A 495 3.55 21.84 14.35
C ARG A 495 4.51 21.95 15.51
N GLU A 496 5.80 21.90 15.18
CA GLU A 496 6.88 22.35 16.06
C GLU A 496 7.11 23.86 15.90
N ASP A 497 6.45 24.69 16.71
CA ASP A 497 6.85 26.11 16.78
C ASP A 497 8.17 26.23 17.56
N ARG A 498 9.16 26.86 16.91
CA ARG A 498 10.50 27.24 17.42
C ARG A 498 10.49 28.15 18.66
N SER A 499 9.36 28.37 19.33
CA SER A 499 9.26 29.18 20.54
C SER A 499 8.22 28.76 21.59
N GLY A 500 7.51 27.64 21.40
CA GLY A 500 6.57 27.06 22.37
C GLY A 500 5.48 26.24 21.67
N TYR A 501 5.01 25.15 22.29
CA TYR A 501 3.99 24.25 21.72
C TYR A 501 2.79 25.01 21.14
N TYR A 502 2.68 25.13 19.82
CA TYR A 502 1.41 25.41 19.19
C TYR A 502 0.58 24.14 19.34
N MET A 503 -0.53 24.21 20.09
CA MET A 503 -1.49 23.10 20.19
C MET A 503 -2.75 23.45 19.42
N PRO A 504 -3.02 22.76 18.30
CA PRO A 504 -4.28 22.90 17.57
C PRO A 504 -5.46 22.68 18.51
N THR A 505 -6.41 23.62 18.47
CA THR A 505 -7.52 23.64 19.44
C THR A 505 -8.65 22.66 19.08
N VAL A 506 -8.56 21.98 17.94
CA VAL A 506 -9.64 21.18 17.34
C VAL A 506 -9.08 19.90 16.71
N SER A 507 -9.69 18.76 17.02
CA SER A 507 -9.52 17.51 16.27
C SER A 507 -10.90 16.96 15.87
N GLY A 508 -10.99 16.41 14.66
CA GLY A 508 -12.17 15.76 14.12
C GLY A 508 -12.40 14.37 14.72
N ALA A 509 -13.51 13.74 14.35
CA ALA A 509 -13.83 12.38 14.77
C ALA A 509 -13.23 11.33 13.80
N ILE A 510 -13.13 10.09 14.27
CA ILE A 510 -12.94 8.91 13.43
C ILE A 510 -14.27 8.17 13.33
N TYR A 511 -14.69 7.87 12.11
CA TYR A 511 -15.79 6.97 11.81
C TYR A 511 -15.27 5.80 10.97
N ASN A 512 -15.44 4.57 11.45
CA ASN A 512 -15.12 3.36 10.72
C ASN A 512 -16.35 2.45 10.62
N ASP A 513 -16.77 2.06 9.43
CA ASP A 513 -17.78 1.00 9.23
C ASP A 513 -17.21 -0.24 8.49
N VAL A 514 -15.91 -0.23 8.21
CA VAL A 514 -15.19 -1.30 7.49
C VAL A 514 -14.61 -2.32 8.46
N ASP A 515 -14.60 -3.59 8.06
CA ASP A 515 -14.12 -4.68 8.92
C ASP A 515 -12.58 -4.61 9.05
N LEU A 516 -12.07 -4.73 10.28
CA LEU A 516 -10.64 -4.71 10.59
C LEU A 516 -10.21 -6.12 11.02
N ILE A 517 -9.33 -6.74 10.25
CA ILE A 517 -8.98 -8.15 10.42
C ILE A 517 -7.48 -8.31 10.57
N SER A 518 -7.01 -8.62 11.77
CA SER A 518 -5.60 -8.92 12.03
C SER A 518 -5.43 -10.28 12.69
N GLN A 519 -5.43 -11.34 11.88
CA GLN A 519 -5.50 -12.72 12.35
C GLN A 519 -4.18 -13.45 12.17
N GLY A 520 -3.89 -14.36 13.09
CA GLY A 520 -2.82 -15.33 12.97
C GLY A 520 -3.14 -16.41 11.95
N GLY A 521 -2.10 -16.88 11.27
CA GLY A 521 -2.16 -17.99 10.33
C GLY A 521 -2.36 -19.32 11.05
N SER A 522 -3.27 -20.14 10.53
CA SER A 522 -3.55 -21.47 11.05
C SER A 522 -2.70 -22.53 10.35
N THR A 523 -2.46 -23.66 11.00
CA THR A 523 -2.07 -24.87 10.29
C THR A 523 -3.30 -25.52 9.65
N ILE A 524 -3.12 -26.15 8.49
CA ILE A 524 -4.14 -26.99 7.84
C ILE A 524 -3.88 -28.49 8.05
N ALA A 525 -2.90 -28.85 8.88
CA ALA A 525 -2.66 -30.23 9.30
C ALA A 525 -3.88 -30.76 10.06
N THR A 526 -4.34 -31.97 9.72
CA THR A 526 -5.60 -32.54 10.25
C THR A 526 -5.50 -33.99 10.72
N GLU A 527 -4.42 -34.70 10.40
CA GLU A 527 -4.22 -36.10 10.82
C GLU A 527 -2.74 -36.50 10.88
N GLN A 528 -2.40 -37.42 11.78
CA GLN A 528 -1.11 -38.11 11.85
C GLN A 528 -1.18 -39.42 11.04
N PRO A 529 -0.46 -39.56 9.90
CA PRO A 529 -0.43 -40.81 9.14
C PRO A 529 0.28 -41.93 9.93
N GLU A 530 -0.35 -43.10 10.02
CA GLU A 530 0.21 -44.25 10.75
C GLU A 530 1.55 -44.71 10.13
N GLY A 531 2.62 -44.70 10.92
CA GLY A 531 3.95 -45.14 10.50
C GLY A 531 4.87 -44.06 9.92
N GLU A 532 4.40 -42.81 9.81
CA GLU A 532 5.22 -41.65 9.43
C GLU A 532 5.75 -40.88 10.68
N PRO A 533 6.81 -40.06 10.54
CA PRO A 533 7.28 -39.19 11.62
C PRO A 533 6.18 -38.24 12.10
N GLN A 534 6.19 -37.89 13.39
CA GLN A 534 5.24 -36.96 13.99
C GLN A 534 5.16 -35.64 13.20
N GLN A 535 3.97 -35.31 12.71
CA GLN A 535 3.67 -34.09 11.98
C GLN A 535 3.09 -33.07 12.95
N THR A 536 3.83 -31.99 13.20
CA THR A 536 3.36 -30.88 14.03
C THR A 536 3.10 -29.66 13.17
N GLY A 537 1.96 -29.01 13.45
CA GLY A 537 1.57 -27.74 12.85
C GLY A 537 1.25 -26.75 13.97
N SER A 538 1.89 -25.59 13.97
CA SER A 538 1.55 -24.53 14.91
C SER A 538 0.84 -23.40 14.18
N GLY A 539 -0.30 -22.98 14.72
CA GLY A 539 -0.84 -21.67 14.43
C GLY A 539 0.06 -20.58 15.03
N ASN A 540 -0.33 -19.33 14.84
CA ASN A 540 0.41 -18.21 15.38
C ASN A 540 -0.52 -17.08 15.82
N ASP A 541 0.03 -16.11 16.53
CA ASP A 541 -0.75 -15.13 17.28
C ASP A 541 -1.56 -14.22 16.35
N GLY A 542 -2.74 -13.81 16.85
CA GLY A 542 -3.47 -12.67 16.30
C GLY A 542 -2.63 -11.41 16.36
N GLY A 543 -2.99 -10.41 15.56
CA GLY A 543 -2.27 -9.14 15.54
C GLY A 543 -2.94 -8.05 16.37
N TYR A 544 -2.62 -6.81 16.04
CA TYR A 544 -3.03 -5.64 16.78
C TYR A 544 -3.98 -4.77 15.97
N VAL A 545 -5.04 -4.25 16.60
CA VAL A 545 -5.92 -3.24 16.00
C VAL A 545 -6.05 -2.06 16.94
N GLN A 546 -5.63 -0.87 16.51
CA GLN A 546 -5.75 0.37 17.26
C GLN A 546 -6.55 1.42 16.49
N ILE A 547 -7.51 2.05 17.17
CA ILE A 547 -8.24 3.22 16.69
C ILE A 547 -8.16 4.31 17.75
N LEU A 548 -7.50 5.42 17.43
CA LEU A 548 -7.28 6.50 18.39
C LEU A 548 -7.58 7.88 17.78
N ALA A 549 -8.55 8.59 18.35
CA ALA A 549 -8.75 10.01 18.14
C ALA A 549 -8.32 10.81 19.38
N ASP A 550 -7.23 11.57 19.30
CA ASP A 550 -6.74 12.38 20.41
C ASP A 550 -6.55 13.86 20.08
N ASN A 551 -6.56 14.70 21.10
CA ASN A 551 -6.17 16.10 21.03
C ASN A 551 -5.74 16.60 22.41
N TYR A 552 -4.54 17.18 22.47
CA TYR A 552 -3.97 17.71 23.71
C TYR A 552 -4.81 18.82 24.36
N SER A 553 -5.64 19.50 23.57
CA SER A 553 -6.54 20.56 24.01
C SER A 553 -8.01 20.17 23.91
N ALA A 554 -8.33 18.87 23.94
CA ALA A 554 -9.70 18.38 23.74
C ALA A 554 -10.73 18.98 24.71
N TYR A 555 -10.30 19.40 25.90
CA TYR A 555 -11.15 20.12 26.86
C TYR A 555 -11.74 21.43 26.32
N LEU A 556 -11.16 22.01 25.25
CA LEU A 556 -11.65 23.20 24.55
C LEU A 556 -12.71 22.87 23.48
N THR A 557 -12.82 21.60 23.07
CA THR A 557 -13.80 21.14 22.06
C THR A 557 -14.72 20.02 22.55
N PRO A 558 -15.50 20.26 23.63
CA PRO A 558 -16.36 19.25 24.22
C PRO A 558 -17.21 18.47 23.20
N GLY A 559 -17.01 17.15 23.18
CA GLY A 559 -17.81 16.20 22.41
C GLY A 559 -17.48 16.10 20.92
N LYS A 560 -16.36 16.68 20.46
CA LYS A 560 -15.96 16.66 19.03
C LYS A 560 -15.02 15.51 18.67
N VAL A 561 -14.03 15.25 19.52
CA VAL A 561 -13.00 14.21 19.30
C VAL A 561 -13.55 12.84 19.69
N ASN A 562 -14.27 12.18 18.78
CA ASN A 562 -14.96 10.90 19.02
C ASN A 562 -14.39 9.78 18.14
N VAL A 563 -14.56 8.54 18.59
CA VAL A 563 -14.38 7.34 17.76
C VAL A 563 -15.72 6.60 17.67
N THR A 564 -16.14 6.25 16.45
CA THR A 564 -17.26 5.34 16.20
C THR A 564 -16.79 4.19 15.31
N ASN A 565 -16.93 2.96 15.80
CA ASN A 565 -16.62 1.75 15.05
C ASN A 565 -17.87 0.89 14.86
N SER A 566 -18.26 0.75 13.60
CA SER A 566 -19.38 -0.07 13.12
C SER A 566 -18.93 -1.23 12.22
N GLY A 567 -17.63 -1.39 12.00
CA GLY A 567 -17.03 -2.56 11.35
C GLY A 567 -16.76 -3.70 12.33
N VAL A 568 -16.72 -4.94 11.84
CA VAL A 568 -16.30 -6.10 12.65
C VAL A 568 -14.80 -6.00 12.91
N ILE A 569 -14.37 -6.21 14.15
CA ILE A 569 -12.94 -6.36 14.47
C ILE A 569 -12.65 -7.83 14.77
N SER A 570 -11.61 -8.39 14.15
CA SER A 570 -11.17 -9.75 14.43
C SER A 570 -9.65 -9.86 14.55
N VAL A 571 -9.20 -10.26 15.74
CA VAL A 571 -7.78 -10.47 16.07
C VAL A 571 -7.53 -11.91 16.54
N ASN A 572 -8.12 -12.89 15.86
CA ASN A 572 -8.03 -14.28 16.32
C ASN A 572 -6.62 -14.87 16.13
N GLY A 573 -6.20 -15.72 17.05
CA GLY A 573 -5.05 -16.61 16.85
C GLY A 573 -5.37 -17.73 15.86
N GLY A 574 -4.33 -18.32 15.25
CA GLY A 574 -4.45 -19.42 14.32
C GLY A 574 -4.55 -20.80 14.99
N ASN A 575 -5.24 -21.74 14.38
CA ASN A 575 -5.31 -23.11 14.91
C ASN A 575 -3.98 -23.86 14.73
N SER A 576 -3.67 -24.73 15.68
CA SER A 576 -2.54 -25.65 15.74
C SER A 576 -3.01 -27.10 15.64
N PHE A 577 -2.07 -28.00 15.36
CA PHE A 577 -2.23 -29.44 15.34
C PHE A 577 -0.99 -30.10 15.95
N ASP A 578 -1.18 -30.81 17.06
CA ASP A 578 -0.13 -31.59 17.74
C ASP A 578 1.08 -30.72 18.13
N ASN A 579 0.81 -29.50 18.58
CA ASN A 579 1.85 -28.55 18.96
C ASN A 579 1.98 -28.44 20.47
N SER A 580 3.10 -28.94 20.99
CA SER A 580 3.39 -29.05 22.41
C SER A 580 3.65 -27.74 23.20
N SER A 581 3.26 -26.57 22.67
CA SER A 581 3.58 -25.27 23.31
C SER A 581 2.35 -24.45 23.68
N ARG A 582 2.22 -24.18 25.00
CA ARG A 582 1.17 -23.38 25.67
C ARG A 582 1.04 -21.91 25.23
N SER A 583 1.85 -21.44 24.28
CA SER A 583 2.08 -20.00 24.09
C SER A 583 2.11 -19.56 22.63
N THR A 584 1.59 -20.36 21.69
CA THR A 584 1.61 -19.99 20.27
C THR A 584 0.18 -19.96 19.76
N ALA A 585 -0.22 -18.87 19.13
CA ALA A 585 -1.57 -18.60 18.65
C ALA A 585 -2.56 -18.02 19.66
N GLU A 586 -2.10 -17.12 20.50
CA GLU A 586 -3.01 -16.32 21.31
C GLU A 586 -3.87 -15.40 20.43
N GLY A 587 -5.07 -15.05 20.91
CA GLY A 587 -5.81 -13.93 20.36
C GLY A 587 -5.01 -12.64 20.55
N GLY A 588 -5.15 -11.73 19.59
CA GLY A 588 -4.48 -10.44 19.58
C GLY A 588 -5.16 -9.37 20.43
N GLU A 589 -4.74 -8.12 20.25
CA GLU A 589 -5.18 -7.01 21.07
C GLU A 589 -5.94 -5.96 20.26
N VAL A 590 -7.01 -5.43 20.85
CA VAL A 590 -7.82 -4.35 20.31
C VAL A 590 -7.78 -3.16 21.26
N TYR A 591 -7.37 -2.00 20.75
CA TYR A 591 -7.29 -0.75 21.50
C TYR A 591 -8.13 0.35 20.85
N ILE A 592 -9.13 0.89 21.55
CA ILE A 592 -10.01 1.94 21.02
C ILE A 592 -10.07 3.12 21.98
N GLY A 593 -9.71 4.31 21.50
CA GLY A 593 -9.52 5.49 22.31
C GLY A 593 -10.08 6.77 21.71
N ALA A 594 -10.73 7.58 22.53
CA ALA A 594 -11.09 8.93 22.16
C ALA A 594 -10.90 9.93 23.31
N SER A 595 -10.54 11.18 23.01
CA SER A 595 -10.60 12.21 24.06
C SER A 595 -12.03 12.43 24.57
N HIS A 596 -13.06 12.30 23.70
CA HIS A 596 -14.47 12.37 24.10
C HIS A 596 -15.17 11.03 24.03
N ASN A 597 -16.03 10.79 23.06
CA ASN A 597 -16.93 9.64 23.10
C ASN A 597 -16.39 8.48 22.27
N VAL A 598 -16.57 7.27 22.78
CA VAL A 598 -16.35 6.03 22.02
C VAL A 598 -17.68 5.31 21.82
N VAL A 599 -17.97 4.92 20.58
CA VAL A 599 -19.13 4.11 20.19
C VAL A 599 -18.67 2.88 19.43
N ILE A 600 -19.13 1.70 19.84
CA ILE A 600 -18.86 0.41 19.18
C ILE A 600 -20.21 -0.30 19.01
N ASP A 601 -20.63 -0.59 17.78
CA ASP A 601 -21.94 -1.20 17.50
C ASP A 601 -21.88 -2.53 16.73
N ASN A 602 -20.66 -3.05 16.49
CA ASN A 602 -20.45 -4.30 15.77
C ASN A 602 -19.40 -5.19 16.45
N THR A 603 -19.40 -6.45 16.05
CA THR A 603 -18.77 -7.57 16.75
C THR A 603 -17.25 -7.42 16.87
N ILE A 604 -16.71 -7.80 18.03
CA ILE A 604 -15.27 -7.92 18.28
C ILE A 604 -14.95 -9.38 18.61
N ASN A 605 -14.04 -9.99 17.84
CA ASN A 605 -13.60 -11.38 18.01
C ASN A 605 -12.10 -11.43 18.34
N MET A 606 -11.76 -12.12 19.43
CA MET A 606 -10.41 -12.23 19.99
C MET A 606 -10.15 -13.67 20.43
N PHE A 607 -10.49 -14.63 19.57
CA PHE A 607 -10.38 -16.05 19.91
C PHE A 607 -8.93 -16.51 20.00
N GLY A 608 -8.64 -17.38 20.98
CA GLY A 608 -7.41 -18.15 20.98
C GLY A 608 -7.46 -19.29 19.98
N GLY A 609 -6.30 -19.69 19.44
CA GLY A 609 -6.17 -20.82 18.52
C GLY A 609 -6.44 -22.16 19.20
N ASN A 610 -7.18 -23.04 18.53
CA ASN A 610 -7.37 -24.43 19.00
C ASN A 610 -6.10 -25.27 18.76
N ASP A 611 -5.90 -26.32 19.56
CA ASP A 611 -5.12 -27.49 19.17
C ASP A 611 -6.11 -28.59 18.75
N ASP A 612 -6.13 -28.91 17.46
CA ASP A 612 -7.07 -29.86 16.88
C ASP A 612 -6.60 -31.33 17.00
N HIS A 613 -5.43 -31.60 17.60
CA HIS A 613 -4.95 -32.97 17.87
C HIS A 613 -5.70 -33.62 19.03
N VAL A 614 -5.85 -34.94 18.97
CA VAL A 614 -6.39 -35.77 20.05
C VAL A 614 -5.29 -36.75 20.46
N ALA A 615 -4.77 -36.62 21.68
CA ALA A 615 -3.61 -37.40 22.09
C ALA A 615 -3.91 -38.90 22.16
N ALA A 616 -2.98 -39.70 21.63
CA ALA A 616 -3.00 -41.15 21.79
C ALA A 616 -2.44 -41.57 23.16
N ALA A 617 -2.75 -42.80 23.56
CA ALA A 617 -2.31 -43.37 24.83
C ALA A 617 -0.78 -43.32 24.98
N GLY A 618 -0.29 -42.62 26.01
CA GLY A 618 1.13 -42.46 26.31
C GLY A 618 1.85 -41.32 25.60
N GLU A 619 1.13 -40.45 24.87
CA GLU A 619 1.66 -39.19 24.34
C GLU A 619 1.82 -38.14 25.47
N GLY A 620 2.80 -37.25 25.33
CA GLY A 620 3.21 -36.28 26.35
C GLY A 620 2.12 -35.28 26.77
N SER A 621 2.40 -34.50 27.82
CA SER A 621 1.43 -33.66 28.55
C SER A 621 1.06 -32.32 27.91
N ASN A 622 1.42 -32.05 26.65
CA ASN A 622 1.58 -30.67 26.19
C ASN A 622 0.63 -30.19 25.08
N HIS A 623 -0.55 -30.80 24.92
CA HIS A 623 -1.54 -30.40 23.91
C HIS A 623 -2.54 -29.38 24.48
N SER A 624 -2.23 -28.10 24.30
CA SER A 624 -2.95 -26.99 24.93
C SER A 624 -3.53 -26.05 23.88
N GLY A 625 -4.80 -25.66 24.06
CA GLY A 625 -5.35 -24.55 23.32
C GLY A 625 -4.85 -23.20 23.85
N SER A 626 -4.87 -22.18 23.01
CA SER A 626 -4.24 -20.89 23.29
C SER A 626 -5.21 -19.89 23.90
N ASN A 627 -4.67 -18.87 24.57
CA ASN A 627 -5.47 -17.87 25.26
C ASN A 627 -6.21 -16.97 24.28
N ALA A 628 -7.37 -16.49 24.68
CA ALA A 628 -8.04 -15.39 24.01
C ALA A 628 -7.26 -14.07 24.16
N GLY A 629 -7.61 -13.12 23.31
CA GLY A 629 -7.00 -11.79 23.28
C GLY A 629 -7.61 -10.79 24.27
N SER A 630 -7.28 -9.52 24.06
CA SER A 630 -7.67 -8.41 24.94
C SER A 630 -8.34 -7.25 24.20
N LEU A 631 -9.30 -6.59 24.87
CA LEU A 631 -9.96 -5.38 24.43
C LEU A 631 -9.77 -4.28 25.48
N ASN A 632 -9.19 -3.16 25.07
CA ASN A 632 -9.03 -1.96 25.87
C ASN A 632 -9.77 -0.79 25.22
N VAL A 633 -10.75 -0.23 25.93
CA VAL A 633 -11.53 0.93 25.48
C VAL A 633 -11.39 2.07 26.47
N TYR A 634 -11.12 3.29 25.99
CA TYR A 634 -11.07 4.46 26.87
C TYR A 634 -11.66 5.74 26.28
N SER A 635 -12.24 6.53 27.17
CA SER A 635 -12.79 7.86 26.92
C SER A 635 -12.27 8.83 28.00
N ILE A 636 -11.50 9.85 27.60
CA ILE A 636 -10.81 10.75 28.54
C ILE A 636 -11.77 11.77 29.19
N TYR A 637 -12.74 12.28 28.44
CA TYR A 637 -13.68 13.31 28.87
C TYR A 637 -15.15 12.98 28.61
N GLY A 638 -15.43 11.99 27.76
CA GLY A 638 -16.78 11.66 27.30
C GLY A 638 -17.35 10.39 27.92
N LYS A 639 -18.23 9.75 27.16
CA LYS A 639 -18.86 8.47 27.50
C LYS A 639 -18.40 7.36 26.55
N THR A 640 -18.51 6.12 27.01
CA THR A 640 -18.32 4.93 26.18
C THR A 640 -19.67 4.22 26.02
N ASN A 641 -20.06 3.91 24.78
CA ASN A 641 -21.25 3.12 24.49
C ASN A 641 -20.88 1.92 23.61
N ILE A 642 -21.10 0.72 24.12
CA ILE A 642 -20.87 -0.53 23.40
C ILE A 642 -22.22 -1.20 23.22
N ASP A 643 -22.63 -1.45 21.99
CA ASP A 643 -23.83 -2.22 21.64
C ASP A 643 -23.44 -3.32 20.66
N SER A 644 -22.71 -4.32 21.16
CA SER A 644 -21.98 -5.28 20.33
C SER A 644 -21.88 -6.66 20.99
N ALA A 645 -21.55 -7.67 20.18
CA ALA A 645 -21.04 -8.94 20.66
C ALA A 645 -19.51 -8.85 20.84
N ILE A 646 -19.02 -9.03 22.07
CA ILE A 646 -17.58 -9.17 22.37
C ILE A 646 -17.29 -10.64 22.68
N ASN A 647 -16.43 -11.27 21.88
CA ASN A 647 -16.09 -12.68 21.99
C ASN A 647 -14.58 -12.85 22.20
N GLY A 648 -14.19 -13.23 23.40
CA GLY A 648 -12.81 -13.60 23.76
C GLY A 648 -12.79 -14.98 24.40
N GLN A 649 -13.01 -16.01 23.59
CA GLN A 649 -12.99 -17.41 24.07
C GLN A 649 -11.62 -18.02 23.88
N GLY A 650 -11.14 -18.74 24.89
CA GLY A 650 -9.91 -19.51 24.77
C GLY A 650 -10.05 -20.62 23.72
N GLY A 651 -8.93 -21.02 23.13
CA GLY A 651 -8.85 -22.11 22.19
C GLY A 651 -8.96 -23.47 22.89
N LYS A 652 -9.64 -24.41 22.25
CA LYS A 652 -9.76 -25.79 22.72
C LYS A 652 -8.40 -26.48 22.71
N GLY A 653 -8.07 -27.23 23.75
CA GLY A 653 -6.95 -28.17 23.73
C GLY A 653 -7.39 -29.57 24.12
N ASP A 654 -6.53 -30.55 23.91
CA ASP A 654 -6.82 -31.93 24.30
C ASP A 654 -6.64 -32.13 25.82
N ARG A 655 -5.54 -31.61 26.38
CA ARG A 655 -5.22 -31.74 27.82
C ARG A 655 -5.40 -30.45 28.61
N ILE A 656 -5.18 -29.29 27.99
CA ILE A 656 -5.29 -27.98 28.64
C ILE A 656 -6.09 -27.03 27.75
N GLY A 657 -7.18 -26.46 28.26
CA GLY A 657 -7.95 -25.44 27.55
C GLY A 657 -7.32 -24.05 27.68
N GLY A 658 -7.43 -23.23 26.63
CA GLY A 658 -6.99 -21.84 26.67
C GLY A 658 -7.87 -20.98 27.57
N HIS A 659 -7.27 -19.94 28.18
CA HIS A 659 -7.99 -19.02 29.06
C HIS A 659 -8.88 -18.05 28.27
N GLY A 660 -9.99 -17.63 28.88
CA GLY A 660 -10.87 -16.59 28.34
C GLY A 660 -10.22 -15.20 28.36
N GLY A 661 -10.74 -14.28 27.54
CA GLY A 661 -10.09 -13.01 27.24
C GLY A 661 -10.23 -11.94 28.32
N PHE A 662 -9.54 -10.82 28.09
CA PHE A 662 -9.58 -9.64 28.97
C PHE A 662 -10.31 -8.47 28.31
N VAL A 663 -11.26 -7.86 29.01
CA VAL A 663 -11.98 -6.67 28.53
C VAL A 663 -11.91 -5.57 29.58
N SER A 664 -11.38 -4.41 29.18
CA SER A 664 -11.28 -3.20 30.01
C SER A 664 -11.95 -2.02 29.31
N VAL A 665 -12.90 -1.40 29.99
CA VAL A 665 -13.62 -0.21 29.52
C VAL A 665 -13.48 0.89 30.55
N ASN A 666 -12.82 1.99 30.18
CA ASN A 666 -12.60 3.15 31.03
C ASN A 666 -13.32 4.37 30.45
N SER A 667 -14.05 5.11 31.28
CA SER A 667 -14.80 6.28 30.82
C SER A 667 -14.79 7.39 31.87
N LYS A 668 -14.70 8.65 31.45
CA LYS A 668 -14.84 9.78 32.36
C LYS A 668 -16.26 9.96 32.86
N GLN A 669 -17.22 9.90 31.95
CA GLN A 669 -18.63 10.04 32.26
C GLN A 669 -19.22 8.66 32.50
N THR A 670 -20.06 8.14 31.60
CA THR A 670 -20.70 6.84 31.74
C THR A 670 -20.08 5.81 30.80
N ALA A 671 -20.06 4.55 31.19
CA ALA A 671 -19.81 3.42 30.30
C ALA A 671 -21.10 2.59 30.21
N THR A 672 -21.72 2.54 29.03
CA THR A 672 -22.92 1.72 28.79
C THR A 672 -22.54 0.55 27.89
N ILE A 673 -22.81 -0.67 28.34
CA ILE A 673 -22.49 -1.90 27.60
C ILE A 673 -23.77 -2.72 27.44
N ASN A 674 -24.21 -2.84 26.19
CA ASN A 674 -25.35 -3.62 25.72
C ASN A 674 -24.85 -4.79 24.85
N GLY A 675 -25.77 -5.63 24.36
CA GLY A 675 -25.42 -6.80 23.53
C GLY A 675 -25.02 -8.04 24.34
N SER A 676 -23.89 -8.67 23.99
CA SER A 676 -23.41 -9.90 24.64
C SER A 676 -21.89 -9.89 24.82
N ILE A 677 -21.42 -10.37 25.97
CA ILE A 677 -20.00 -10.55 26.25
C ILE A 677 -19.76 -12.03 26.54
N ASN A 678 -18.89 -12.68 25.78
CA ASN A 678 -18.48 -14.06 25.97
C ASN A 678 -16.96 -14.15 26.18
N LEU A 679 -16.57 -14.45 27.41
CA LEU A 679 -15.19 -14.58 27.87
C LEU A 679 -14.94 -15.96 28.50
N SER A 680 -15.43 -17.02 27.86
CA SER A 680 -15.29 -18.37 28.38
C SER A 680 -13.88 -18.94 28.15
N GLY A 681 -13.38 -19.66 29.16
CA GLY A 681 -12.25 -20.56 28.97
C GLY A 681 -12.65 -21.77 28.14
N ALA A 682 -11.68 -22.40 27.50
CA ALA A 682 -11.94 -23.52 26.61
C ALA A 682 -12.04 -24.85 27.34
N ASN A 683 -12.85 -25.75 26.80
CA ASN A 683 -12.94 -27.12 27.28
C ASN A 683 -11.75 -27.96 26.82
N THR A 684 -11.43 -28.99 27.59
CA THR A 684 -10.56 -30.10 27.16
C THR A 684 -11.37 -31.27 26.62
N VAL A 685 -10.70 -32.25 26.01
CA VAL A 685 -11.34 -33.53 25.64
C VAL A 685 -11.16 -34.50 26.81
N GLU A 686 -12.27 -35.05 27.31
CA GLU A 686 -12.25 -36.05 28.38
C GLU A 686 -11.57 -37.33 27.88
N SER A 687 -10.32 -37.59 28.30
CA SER A 687 -9.59 -38.79 27.90
C SER A 687 -9.65 -39.86 28.99
N GLU A 688 -10.54 -40.85 28.82
CA GLU A 688 -10.58 -42.06 29.65
C GLU A 688 -9.33 -42.95 29.49
N VAL A 689 -8.42 -42.61 28.57
CA VAL A 689 -7.44 -43.55 28.00
C VAL A 689 -6.17 -43.69 28.85
N ASP A 690 -5.77 -42.65 29.60
CA ASP A 690 -4.46 -42.64 30.29
C ASP A 690 -4.47 -42.25 31.77
N GLY A 691 -5.60 -41.83 32.35
CA GLY A 691 -5.68 -41.41 33.76
C GLY A 691 -4.84 -40.16 34.10
N ILE A 692 -4.59 -39.30 33.11
CA ILE A 692 -3.89 -38.02 33.26
C ILE A 692 -4.95 -36.93 33.42
N GLU A 693 -4.82 -36.11 34.46
CA GLU A 693 -5.72 -34.98 34.72
C GLU A 693 -5.69 -33.96 33.55
N THR A 694 -6.87 -33.53 33.13
CA THR A 694 -7.09 -32.47 32.16
C THR A 694 -7.46 -31.15 32.85
N ASP A 695 -6.99 -30.03 32.32
CA ASP A 695 -7.22 -28.70 32.89
C ASP A 695 -8.11 -27.87 31.95
N GLY A 696 -9.34 -27.56 32.36
CA GLY A 696 -10.16 -26.58 31.63
C GLY A 696 -9.53 -25.19 31.68
N GLY A 697 -9.76 -24.36 30.66
CA GLY A 697 -9.30 -22.97 30.66
C GLY A 697 -10.05 -22.12 31.67
N ASP A 698 -9.36 -21.17 32.31
CA ASP A 698 -10.01 -20.23 33.22
C ASP A 698 -10.97 -19.28 32.50
N ALA A 699 -12.01 -18.83 33.21
CA ALA A 699 -12.88 -17.77 32.71
C ALA A 699 -12.12 -16.45 32.57
N GLY A 700 -12.47 -15.65 31.56
CA GLY A 700 -11.89 -14.34 31.35
C GLY A 700 -12.37 -13.27 32.33
N GLN A 701 -11.86 -12.05 32.12
CA GLN A 701 -12.04 -10.93 33.04
C GLN A 701 -12.70 -9.74 32.33
N LEU A 702 -13.64 -9.09 33.03
CA LEU A 702 -14.31 -7.86 32.59
C LEU A 702 -14.14 -6.77 33.64
N MET A 703 -13.58 -5.64 33.23
CA MET A 703 -13.45 -4.43 34.03
C MET A 703 -14.13 -3.26 33.31
N VAL A 704 -15.13 -2.67 33.94
CA VAL A 704 -15.85 -1.51 33.43
C VAL A 704 -15.77 -0.44 34.49
N VAL A 705 -15.06 0.65 34.23
CA VAL A 705 -14.86 1.71 35.22
C VAL A 705 -15.24 3.05 34.62
N SER A 706 -16.01 3.79 35.39
CA SER A 706 -16.33 5.17 35.12
C SER A 706 -15.97 6.07 36.29
N GLU A 707 -15.38 7.24 36.02
CA GLU A 707 -15.12 8.20 37.11
C GLU A 707 -16.41 8.76 37.71
N SER A 708 -17.51 8.78 36.94
CA SER A 708 -18.82 9.20 37.45
C SER A 708 -19.54 8.14 38.30
N MET A 709 -19.01 6.91 38.33
CA MET A 709 -19.61 5.76 39.05
C MET A 709 -21.07 5.48 38.61
N ASP A 710 -21.36 5.66 37.32
CA ASP A 710 -22.67 5.43 36.69
C ASP A 710 -22.53 4.54 35.44
N SER A 711 -21.67 3.51 35.53
CA SER A 711 -21.55 2.48 34.49
C SER A 711 -22.77 1.57 34.48
N LYS A 712 -23.18 1.15 33.28
CA LYS A 712 -24.35 0.28 33.05
C LYS A 712 -23.95 -0.92 32.23
N LEU A 713 -23.97 -2.09 32.86
CA LEU A 713 -23.80 -3.39 32.20
C LEU A 713 -25.19 -4.01 31.96
N ASN A 714 -25.74 -3.79 30.76
CA ASN A 714 -27.00 -4.40 30.31
C ASN A 714 -26.77 -5.64 29.43
N ALA A 715 -25.52 -5.87 29.00
CA ALA A 715 -25.16 -6.99 28.16
C ALA A 715 -25.40 -8.35 28.84
N THR A 716 -25.70 -9.37 28.03
CA THR A 716 -25.68 -10.75 28.51
C THR A 716 -24.23 -11.20 28.67
N LEU A 717 -23.80 -11.48 29.91
CA LEU A 717 -22.44 -11.91 30.21
C LEU A 717 -22.34 -13.43 30.39
N VAL A 718 -21.53 -14.06 29.55
CA VAL A 718 -21.09 -15.45 29.67
C VAL A 718 -19.58 -15.43 29.93
N ALA A 719 -19.18 -15.83 31.14
CA ALA A 719 -17.79 -15.99 31.51
C ALA A 719 -17.70 -17.25 32.37
N THR A 720 -17.51 -18.37 31.69
CA THR A 720 -17.49 -19.69 32.32
C THR A 720 -16.10 -20.29 32.19
N ALA A 721 -15.65 -20.96 33.24
CA ALA A 721 -14.52 -21.86 33.15
C ALA A 721 -14.81 -22.95 32.11
N GLY A 722 -13.76 -23.42 31.46
CA GLY A 722 -13.78 -24.63 30.64
C GLY A 722 -13.94 -25.87 31.49
N THR A 723 -14.38 -26.97 30.86
CA THR A 723 -14.50 -28.27 31.52
C THR A 723 -13.20 -29.07 31.43
N GLY A 724 -12.76 -29.66 32.55
CA GLY A 724 -11.64 -30.59 32.71
C GLY A 724 -11.69 -31.31 34.08
N ASP A 725 -10.70 -32.15 34.40
CA ASP A 725 -10.57 -32.83 35.70
C ASP A 725 -10.20 -31.89 36.84
N ALA A 726 -9.36 -30.89 36.57
CA ALA A 726 -8.98 -29.86 37.54
C ALA A 726 -9.99 -28.71 37.59
N THR A 727 -10.09 -28.08 38.76
CA THR A 727 -10.93 -26.90 38.97
C THR A 727 -10.26 -25.65 38.38
N SER A 728 -10.83 -25.09 37.31
CA SER A 728 -10.44 -23.79 36.77
C SER A 728 -11.05 -22.62 37.56
N GLU A 729 -10.44 -21.44 37.47
CA GLU A 729 -10.87 -20.26 38.20
C GLU A 729 -12.15 -19.64 37.63
N GLU A 730 -13.04 -19.17 38.53
CA GLU A 730 -14.26 -18.47 38.17
C GLU A 730 -14.00 -17.00 37.78
N ARG A 731 -14.88 -16.48 36.91
CA ARG A 731 -14.86 -15.11 36.34
C ARG A 731 -14.54 -14.00 37.32
N ILE A 732 -13.84 -12.96 36.85
CA ILE A 732 -13.67 -11.67 37.53
C ILE A 732 -14.47 -10.61 36.78
N VAL A 733 -15.44 -9.99 37.45
CA VAL A 733 -16.30 -8.96 36.85
C VAL A 733 -16.39 -7.76 37.78
N TYR A 734 -15.81 -6.65 37.36
CA TYR A 734 -15.87 -5.36 38.06
C TYR A 734 -16.65 -4.34 37.23
N VAL A 735 -17.64 -3.70 37.86
CA VAL A 735 -18.34 -2.55 37.31
C VAL A 735 -18.27 -1.43 38.34
N ASP A 736 -17.53 -0.37 38.01
CA ASP A 736 -17.14 0.70 38.91
C ASP A 736 -16.48 0.13 40.20
N ALA A 737 -17.11 0.33 41.37
CA ALA A 737 -16.65 -0.25 42.65
C ALA A 737 -17.30 -1.60 42.96
N ASP A 738 -18.29 -2.02 42.18
CA ASP A 738 -19.09 -3.21 42.45
C ASP A 738 -18.44 -4.45 41.82
N CYS A 739 -18.21 -5.45 42.66
CA CYS A 739 -17.90 -6.79 42.20
C CYS A 739 -19.19 -7.54 41.86
N LEU A 740 -19.30 -8.01 40.62
CA LEU A 740 -20.44 -8.81 40.16
C LEU A 740 -20.14 -10.31 40.07
N SER A 741 -18.93 -10.74 40.45
CA SER A 741 -18.55 -12.15 40.55
C SER A 741 -18.31 -12.61 41.99
N ASN A 742 -18.13 -13.92 42.21
CA ASN A 742 -17.93 -14.45 43.56
C ASN A 742 -16.51 -14.23 44.10
N ASN A 743 -15.56 -13.79 43.27
CA ASN A 743 -14.10 -13.89 43.51
C ASN A 743 -13.31 -12.56 43.40
N CYS A 744 -13.96 -11.41 43.51
CA CYS A 744 -13.23 -10.13 43.52
C CYS A 744 -12.46 -9.92 44.85
N GLN A 745 -11.14 -10.05 44.84
CA GLN A 745 -10.33 -9.46 45.90
C GLN A 745 -10.24 -7.95 45.67
N GLN A 746 -10.84 -7.15 46.56
CA GLN A 746 -10.73 -5.69 46.54
C GLN A 746 -9.27 -5.27 46.29
N PRO A 747 -8.98 -4.47 45.26
CA PRO A 747 -7.73 -3.74 45.24
C PRO A 747 -7.79 -2.78 46.42
N GLY A 748 -6.93 -3.00 47.42
CA GLY A 748 -6.75 -2.05 48.51
C GLY A 748 -6.46 -0.65 47.96
N PRO A 749 -6.79 0.41 48.73
CA PRO A 749 -6.68 1.78 48.24
C PRO A 749 -5.26 2.06 47.73
N ARG A 750 -5.14 2.47 46.46
CA ARG A 750 -3.95 3.12 45.90
C ARG A 750 -4.15 4.63 45.91
#